data_AF-A0A1P6C622-F1
#
_entry.id   AF-A0A1P6C622-F1
#
_cell.length_a   1.000
_cell.length_b   1.000
_cell.length_c   1.000
_cell.angle_alpha   90.00
_cell.angle_beta   90.00
_cell.angle_gamma   90.00
#
_symmetry.space_group_name_H-M   'P 1'
#
loop_
_entity.id
_entity.type
_entity.pdbx_description
1 polymer ?
#
loop_
_entity_poly.entity_id
_entity_poly.type
_entity_poly.pdbx_seq_one_letter_code
_entity_poly.pdbx_strand_id
1 'polypeptide(L)'
;MSGTLIDVTASTSGAATPRSKIDALSRDDLIRFVKKQIDKLKTAKCENEKLKVELGKVLKDFNEFEEKLRDEQEKSTEKTREIRQLNEKCSDLEMKCSDLALQLGELKTQLEEDQDLDGKLKSHKVNSDSNGDDVISIHIVQVQNELTSMKSLLRKQTEECDKQTKEKEKLTYTVAELRSLLDDAYAQLESYKEKKSMENVITLEMADFEKTVERLQKELKTVNFEKHSLQSQLESMMKEMNNIHEEKALLTDNIAELNAVLKNLREEMEEKKTELALHKKERKDLVEELQKQVSAQNRERDQLISVIGVNEEKIGDLEALNASLNRQLASLCSQRESLQRQYDDLSEEHSTFRTRALYVLEQKKSEDDERAKGEIEILEETIRQQNRTIDNLTNSYRMLQNELDSSSGHIRTLSTEISNLQRQLTIVTESHKKELSEQRREFELHFASEAKLNNELLTQIDASIISHNQEKENLLVIARQERKGLEEEMERLRRMLDEEVMRRKEMEKIQVATATQNVAIQLQKSSKYILPFSTYLIRPSIETADAVEKDIKCDDNDEKCEEKSLEEVIYGESEELIITDIRNQADTSVTSQSITQIITKQLEHTRELLNETEATNAKLVEQAKLLKEEIRRMERDRERQSHLTNTEYLKNVIMKFIAPEKVTDERGRLIPVLTTMLKLSNDEVNLLIQVAEADVATNKTAASSWRNYIWSGLS
;
A
#
# COMPACT_ATOMS: atom_id res chain seq x y z
N MET A 1 -6.13 17.15 26.80
CA MET A 1 -6.89 16.74 28.00
C MET A 1 -6.58 15.28 28.28
N SER A 2 -6.27 14.93 29.52
CA SER A 2 -5.72 13.61 29.88
C SER A 2 -6.78 12.50 29.96
N GLY A 3 -6.41 11.27 29.65
CA GLY A 3 -7.32 10.11 29.60
C GLY A 3 -6.72 8.78 30.08
N THR A 4 -5.65 8.82 30.88
CA THR A 4 -4.93 7.62 31.35
C THR A 4 -5.57 7.01 32.60
N LEU A 5 -6.20 5.83 32.47
CA LEU A 5 -6.51 4.85 33.54
C LEU A 5 -7.01 3.57 32.84
N ILE A 6 -6.27 2.44 32.85
CA ILE A 6 -6.11 1.45 33.93
C ILE A 6 -7.45 0.83 34.40
N ASP A 7 -7.68 -0.43 34.00
CA ASP A 7 -8.22 -1.51 34.84
C ASP A 7 -7.64 -2.82 34.23
N VAL A 8 -6.52 -3.33 34.76
CA VAL A 8 -6.44 -4.44 35.73
C VAL A 8 -6.38 -5.83 35.06
N THR A 9 -5.18 -6.43 35.12
CA THR A 9 -4.92 -7.85 34.90
C THR A 9 -5.65 -8.69 35.96
N ALA A 10 -6.56 -9.57 35.53
CA ALA A 10 -7.29 -10.48 36.41
C ALA A 10 -7.02 -11.94 35.99
N SER A 11 -6.04 -12.57 36.63
CA SER A 11 -5.68 -13.97 36.39
C SER A 11 -6.86 -14.89 36.74
N THR A 12 -7.57 -15.37 35.72
CA THR A 12 -8.65 -16.34 35.85
C THR A 12 -8.32 -17.58 35.03
N SER A 13 -7.76 -18.58 35.72
CA SER A 13 -7.94 -19.98 35.30
C SER A 13 -9.44 -20.28 35.22
N GLY A 14 -9.83 -21.24 34.38
CA GLY A 14 -11.22 -21.47 34.02
C GLY A 14 -12.13 -21.82 35.19
N ALA A 15 -12.96 -20.87 35.63
CA ALA A 15 -14.32 -21.12 36.09
C ALA A 15 -15.16 -19.82 36.13
N ALA A 16 -16.27 -19.82 35.39
CA ALA A 16 -17.36 -18.83 35.40
C ALA A 16 -17.03 -17.37 34.96
N THR A 17 -18.00 -16.78 34.25
CA THR A 17 -18.00 -15.37 33.85
C THR A 17 -17.93 -14.45 35.08
N PRO A 18 -17.07 -13.42 35.12
CA PRO A 18 -17.12 -12.44 36.19
C PRO A 18 -18.44 -11.67 36.12
N ARG A 19 -19.31 -11.87 37.13
CA ARG A 19 -20.51 -11.05 37.33
C ARG A 19 -20.10 -9.58 37.27
N SER A 20 -20.82 -8.79 36.49
CA SER A 20 -20.43 -7.41 36.26
C SER A 20 -20.51 -6.61 37.56
N LYS A 21 -19.74 -5.51 37.66
CA LYS A 21 -19.82 -4.57 38.79
C LYS A 21 -21.23 -3.94 38.95
N ILE A 22 -22.18 -4.20 38.03
CA ILE A 22 -23.60 -3.80 38.10
C ILE A 22 -24.47 -4.83 38.85
N ASP A 23 -24.16 -6.13 38.75
CA ASP A 23 -25.02 -7.23 39.23
C ASP A 23 -24.99 -7.41 40.76
N ALA A 24 -24.03 -6.77 41.42
CA ALA A 24 -23.85 -6.77 42.87
C ALA A 24 -24.41 -5.50 43.56
N LEU A 25 -25.03 -4.59 42.81
CA LEU A 25 -25.56 -3.33 43.35
C LEU A 25 -26.93 -3.52 43.98
N SER A 26 -27.20 -2.79 45.07
CA SER A 26 -28.57 -2.65 45.59
C SER A 26 -29.45 -1.92 44.57
N ARG A 27 -30.79 -2.07 44.67
CA ARG A 27 -31.74 -1.33 43.81
C ARG A 27 -31.48 0.18 43.83
N ASP A 28 -31.16 0.74 44.99
CA ASP A 28 -30.89 2.16 45.15
C ASP A 28 -29.52 2.55 44.57
N ASP A 29 -28.52 1.69 44.66
CA ASP A 29 -27.21 1.90 44.02
C ASP A 29 -27.27 1.79 42.50
N LEU A 30 -28.10 0.87 41.97
CA LEU A 30 -28.37 0.80 40.54
C LEU A 30 -29.08 2.08 40.04
N ILE A 31 -30.05 2.60 40.81
CA ILE A 31 -30.70 3.89 40.52
C ILE A 31 -29.69 5.05 40.60
N ARG A 32 -28.81 5.08 41.61
CA ARG A 32 -27.71 6.06 41.73
C ARG A 32 -26.76 5.98 40.52
N PHE A 33 -26.38 4.77 40.11
CA PHE A 33 -25.50 4.52 38.97
C PHE A 33 -26.14 4.96 37.65
N VAL A 34 -27.38 4.54 37.37
CA VAL A 34 -28.10 4.91 36.14
C VAL A 34 -28.30 6.43 36.06
N LYS A 35 -28.65 7.10 37.16
CA LYS A 35 -28.69 8.59 37.19
C LYS A 35 -27.33 9.20 36.86
N LYS A 36 -26.25 8.72 37.49
CA LYS A 36 -24.87 9.20 37.22
C LYS A 36 -24.43 8.98 35.76
N GLN A 37 -24.87 7.90 35.11
CA GLN A 37 -24.59 7.66 33.69
C GLN A 37 -25.47 8.52 32.77
N ILE A 38 -26.75 8.73 33.11
CA ILE A 38 -27.63 9.67 32.40
C ILE A 38 -27.07 11.10 32.46
N ASP A 39 -26.58 11.54 33.62
CA ASP A 39 -26.04 12.89 33.77
C ASP A 39 -24.69 13.05 33.05
N LYS A 40 -23.82 12.03 33.04
CA LYS A 40 -22.65 11.97 32.14
C LYS A 40 -23.04 12.05 30.66
N LEU A 41 -24.11 11.37 30.26
CA LEU A 41 -24.58 11.38 28.86
C LEU A 41 -25.16 12.76 28.48
N LYS A 42 -25.78 13.48 29.44
CA LYS A 42 -26.17 14.89 29.26
C LYS A 42 -24.96 15.82 29.13
N THR A 43 -23.92 15.68 29.95
CA THR A 43 -22.72 16.53 29.83
C THR A 43 -22.01 16.26 28.51
N ALA A 44 -21.80 14.99 28.14
CA ALA A 44 -21.22 14.61 26.86
C ALA A 44 -22.04 15.13 25.66
N LYS A 45 -23.38 15.10 25.72
CA LYS A 45 -24.22 15.69 24.67
C LYS A 45 -24.11 17.22 24.60
N CYS A 46 -24.02 17.90 25.75
CA CYS A 46 -23.81 19.34 25.82
C CYS A 46 -22.43 19.75 25.28
N GLU A 47 -21.40 18.97 25.58
CA GLU A 47 -20.04 19.12 25.03
C GLU A 47 -20.01 18.86 23.52
N ASN A 48 -20.72 17.84 23.03
CA ASN A 48 -20.80 17.55 21.59
C ASN A 48 -21.51 18.67 20.80
N GLU A 49 -22.60 19.23 21.31
CA GLU A 49 -23.28 20.37 20.65
C GLU A 49 -22.43 21.67 20.71
N LYS A 50 -21.64 21.89 21.78
CA LYS A 50 -20.63 22.97 21.82
C LYS A 50 -19.56 22.77 20.76
N LEU A 51 -18.94 21.59 20.69
CA LEU A 51 -17.92 21.26 19.70
C LEU A 51 -18.44 21.41 18.26
N LYS A 52 -19.72 21.09 18.02
CA LYS A 52 -20.39 21.28 16.73
C LYS A 52 -20.61 22.76 16.38
N VAL A 53 -20.93 23.61 17.36
CA VAL A 53 -21.00 25.07 17.18
C VAL A 53 -19.61 25.68 16.98
N GLU A 54 -18.58 25.16 17.66
CA GLU A 54 -17.19 25.57 17.47
C GLU A 54 -16.65 25.15 16.10
N LEU A 55 -16.90 23.92 15.65
CA LEU A 55 -16.58 23.45 14.30
C LEU A 55 -17.28 24.30 13.22
N GLY A 56 -18.56 24.64 13.44
CA GLY A 56 -19.31 25.53 12.53
C GLY A 56 -18.74 26.95 12.44
N LYS A 57 -18.10 27.46 13.50
CA LYS A 57 -17.33 28.71 13.46
C LYS A 57 -16.02 28.52 12.70
N VAL A 58 -15.22 27.51 13.07
CA VAL A 58 -13.92 27.24 12.42
C VAL A 58 -14.07 27.05 10.91
N LEU A 59 -15.13 26.38 10.43
CA LEU A 59 -15.41 26.25 8.99
C LEU A 59 -15.78 27.59 8.33
N LYS A 60 -16.50 28.48 9.03
CA LYS A 60 -16.80 29.82 8.52
C LYS A 60 -15.55 30.70 8.49
N ASP A 61 -14.76 30.68 9.55
CA ASP A 61 -13.51 31.41 9.68
C ASP A 61 -12.49 30.93 8.62
N PHE A 62 -12.44 29.62 8.35
CA PHE A 62 -11.62 29.02 7.30
C PHE A 62 -12.05 29.48 5.89
N ASN A 63 -13.35 29.45 5.57
CA ASN A 63 -13.85 29.96 4.29
C ASN A 63 -13.55 31.46 4.12
N GLU A 64 -13.71 32.24 5.18
CA GLU A 64 -13.32 33.65 5.23
C GLU A 64 -11.81 33.91 5.13
N PHE A 65 -10.96 32.91 5.42
CA PHE A 65 -9.52 32.98 5.18
C PHE A 65 -9.17 32.57 3.74
N GLU A 66 -9.82 31.55 3.18
CA GLU A 66 -9.69 31.17 1.77
C GLU A 66 -10.08 32.31 0.83
N GLU A 67 -11.18 33.03 1.13
CA GLU A 67 -11.62 34.18 0.34
C GLU A 67 -10.56 35.30 0.37
N LYS A 68 -10.06 35.66 1.57
CA LYS A 68 -8.98 36.66 1.74
C LYS A 68 -7.67 36.24 1.05
N LEU A 69 -7.33 34.95 1.07
CA LEU A 69 -6.15 34.42 0.39
C LEU A 69 -6.27 34.54 -1.14
N ARG A 70 -7.45 34.26 -1.70
CA ARG A 70 -7.76 34.51 -3.13
C ARG A 70 -7.61 35.99 -3.49
N ASP A 71 -8.20 36.85 -2.67
CA ASP A 71 -8.17 38.31 -2.78
C ASP A 71 -6.74 38.88 -2.72
N GLU A 72 -5.85 38.27 -1.93
CA GLU A 72 -4.45 38.69 -1.78
C GLU A 72 -3.56 38.10 -2.89
N GLN A 73 -3.85 36.88 -3.35
CA GLN A 73 -3.20 36.27 -4.50
C GLN A 73 -3.50 37.05 -5.79
N GLU A 74 -4.75 37.47 -6.03
CA GLU A 74 -5.10 38.32 -7.18
C GLU A 74 -4.34 39.66 -7.14
N LYS A 75 -4.35 40.35 -6.01
CA LYS A 75 -3.58 41.59 -5.79
C LYS A 75 -2.07 41.39 -5.97
N SER A 76 -1.54 40.22 -5.64
CA SER A 76 -0.14 39.85 -5.88
C SER A 76 0.15 39.66 -7.38
N THR A 77 -0.74 38.98 -8.12
CA THR A 77 -0.60 38.84 -9.59
C THR A 77 -0.70 40.18 -10.31
N GLU A 78 -1.57 41.09 -9.87
CA GLU A 78 -1.70 42.42 -10.48
C GLU A 78 -0.48 43.30 -10.20
N LYS A 79 0.06 43.33 -8.98
CA LYS A 79 1.35 43.98 -8.69
C LYS A 79 2.49 43.38 -9.51
N THR A 80 2.49 42.06 -9.72
CA THR A 80 3.47 41.39 -10.58
C THR A 80 3.34 41.83 -12.04
N ARG A 81 2.12 42.10 -12.52
CA ARG A 81 1.85 42.68 -13.85
C ARG A 81 2.36 44.12 -13.95
N GLU A 82 2.14 44.96 -12.93
CA GLU A 82 2.65 46.33 -12.86
C GLU A 82 4.18 46.39 -12.86
N ILE A 83 4.84 45.57 -12.02
CA ILE A 83 6.31 45.47 -11.95
C ILE A 83 6.88 45.06 -13.32
N ARG A 84 6.25 44.11 -14.02
CA ARG A 84 6.68 43.69 -15.36
C ARG A 84 6.59 44.85 -16.37
N GLN A 85 5.50 45.63 -16.34
CA GLN A 85 5.33 46.82 -17.19
C GLN A 85 6.26 47.99 -16.81
N LEU A 86 6.72 48.07 -15.56
CA LEU A 86 7.74 49.04 -15.15
C LEU A 86 9.13 48.62 -15.60
N ASN A 87 9.51 47.34 -15.44
CA ASN A 87 10.79 46.82 -15.92
C ASN A 87 10.94 46.95 -17.44
N GLU A 88 9.87 46.68 -18.20
CA GLU A 88 9.82 46.88 -19.64
C GLU A 88 10.12 48.35 -20.01
N LYS A 89 9.45 49.32 -19.35
CA LYS A 89 9.72 50.76 -19.51
C LYS A 89 11.13 51.18 -19.07
N CYS A 90 11.69 50.56 -18.04
CA CYS A 90 13.07 50.82 -17.61
C CYS A 90 14.07 50.36 -18.67
N SER A 91 13.92 49.14 -19.21
CA SER A 91 14.77 48.65 -20.30
C SER A 91 14.66 49.53 -21.56
N ASP A 92 13.45 49.98 -21.87
CA ASP A 92 13.14 50.93 -22.94
C ASP A 92 13.83 52.29 -22.75
N LEU A 93 14.12 52.70 -21.51
CA LEU A 93 14.85 53.92 -21.16
C LEU A 93 16.36 53.70 -21.11
N GLU A 94 16.83 52.55 -20.61
CA GLU A 94 18.26 52.18 -20.62
C GLU A 94 18.82 52.06 -22.04
N MET A 95 18.03 51.52 -22.97
CA MET A 95 18.36 51.50 -24.40
C MET A 95 18.48 52.93 -24.96
N LYS A 96 17.54 53.83 -24.65
CA LYS A 96 17.58 55.25 -25.10
C LYS A 96 18.75 56.01 -24.46
N CYS A 97 19.09 55.72 -23.20
CA CYS A 97 20.27 56.29 -22.54
C CYS A 97 21.58 55.80 -23.16
N SER A 98 21.65 54.54 -23.59
CA SER A 98 22.82 54.01 -24.31
C SER A 98 22.96 54.65 -25.69
N ASP A 99 21.86 54.81 -26.42
CA ASP A 99 21.83 55.45 -27.74
C ASP A 99 22.26 56.93 -27.68
N LEU A 100 21.77 57.68 -26.68
CA LEU A 100 22.20 59.05 -26.41
C LEU A 100 23.67 59.14 -25.94
N ALA A 101 24.18 58.13 -25.21
CA ALA A 101 25.58 58.09 -24.81
C ALA A 101 26.53 57.86 -26.00
N LEU A 102 26.11 57.07 -27.00
CA LEU A 102 26.83 56.92 -28.27
C LEU A 102 26.85 58.23 -29.06
N GLN A 103 25.70 58.90 -29.22
CA GLN A 103 25.59 60.20 -29.90
C GLN A 103 26.45 61.30 -29.22
N LEU A 104 26.54 61.31 -27.89
CA LEU A 104 27.44 62.21 -27.16
C LEU A 104 28.92 61.86 -27.34
N GLY A 105 29.25 60.58 -27.53
CA GLY A 105 30.59 60.13 -27.90
C GLY A 105 31.00 60.67 -29.28
N GLU A 106 30.14 60.47 -30.29
CA GLU A 106 30.34 60.95 -31.67
C GLU A 106 30.51 62.47 -31.73
N LEU A 107 29.63 63.22 -31.08
CA LEU A 107 29.72 64.69 -31.00
C LEU A 107 30.97 65.16 -30.26
N LYS A 108 31.45 64.43 -29.24
CA LYS A 108 32.71 64.77 -28.56
C LYS A 108 33.92 64.56 -29.47
N THR A 109 33.97 63.45 -30.21
CA THR A 109 35.05 63.23 -31.19
C THR A 109 35.06 64.30 -32.29
N GLN A 110 33.88 64.75 -32.76
CA GLN A 110 33.79 65.83 -33.73
C GLN A 110 34.24 67.20 -33.18
N LEU A 111 34.17 67.41 -31.86
CA LEU A 111 34.60 68.67 -31.22
C LEU A 111 36.09 68.70 -30.87
N GLU A 112 36.69 67.54 -30.60
CA GLU A 112 38.14 67.43 -30.31
C GLU A 112 39.02 67.40 -31.58
N GLU A 113 38.43 67.22 -32.77
CA GLU A 113 39.14 67.32 -34.06
C GLU A 113 39.26 68.76 -34.62
N ASP A 114 38.52 69.74 -34.07
CA ASP A 114 38.29 71.05 -34.69
C ASP A 114 39.02 72.23 -33.98
N GLN A 115 40.02 71.96 -33.12
CA GLN A 115 40.71 72.98 -32.30
C GLN A 115 42.24 73.06 -32.38
N ASP A 116 42.88 72.48 -33.41
CA ASP A 116 44.34 72.47 -33.54
C ASP A 116 44.80 73.00 -34.92
N LEU A 117 45.06 74.33 -35.06
CA LEU A 117 46.04 74.95 -36.00
C LEU A 117 46.06 76.51 -36.04
N ASP A 118 47.23 77.04 -36.45
CA ASP A 118 47.58 78.44 -36.83
C ASP A 118 47.63 79.54 -35.71
N GLY A 119 48.49 80.57 -35.73
CA GLY A 119 49.45 81.01 -36.77
C GLY A 119 50.62 81.88 -36.25
N LYS A 120 51.53 82.33 -37.14
CA LYS A 120 52.92 82.74 -36.76
C LYS A 120 53.57 83.87 -37.61
N LEU A 121 54.41 84.71 -36.95
CA LEU A 121 55.66 85.35 -37.44
C LEU A 121 55.64 86.62 -38.37
N LYS A 122 56.46 87.67 -38.06
CA LYS A 122 57.49 88.37 -38.94
C LYS A 122 58.02 89.73 -38.40
N SER A 123 59.05 90.34 -39.05
CA SER A 123 59.88 91.49 -38.57
C SER A 123 60.67 92.28 -39.67
N HIS A 124 61.29 93.45 -39.33
CA HIS A 124 62.50 94.18 -39.92
C HIS A 124 62.45 95.68 -40.39
N LYS A 125 63.06 96.59 -39.57
CA LYS A 125 64.16 97.63 -39.76
C LYS A 125 64.48 98.39 -41.10
N VAL A 126 64.85 99.72 -41.04
CA VAL A 126 66.09 100.42 -41.63
C VAL A 126 66.08 102.01 -41.78
N ASN A 127 67.09 102.69 -41.16
CA ASN A 127 67.98 103.90 -41.36
C ASN A 127 67.72 105.31 -42.07
N SER A 128 68.29 106.40 -41.46
CA SER A 128 69.23 107.52 -41.94
C SER A 128 68.87 108.64 -42.96
N ASP A 129 69.58 109.81 -43.13
CA ASP A 129 70.39 110.77 -42.28
C ASP A 129 70.95 112.04 -43.06
N SER A 130 71.33 113.14 -42.37
CA SER A 130 72.31 114.24 -42.75
C SER A 130 71.97 115.21 -43.94
N ASN A 131 72.66 116.32 -44.35
CA ASN A 131 73.68 117.32 -43.86
C ASN A 131 73.61 118.60 -44.79
N GLY A 132 74.37 119.73 -44.74
CA GLY A 132 75.38 120.34 -43.83
C GLY A 132 76.28 121.44 -44.51
N ASP A 133 76.65 122.52 -43.77
CA ASP A 133 77.79 123.50 -43.93
C ASP A 133 77.90 124.40 -45.23
N ASP A 134 78.81 125.39 -45.44
CA ASP A 134 79.96 125.99 -44.69
C ASP A 134 80.34 127.44 -45.23
N VAL A 135 81.52 127.97 -44.85
CA VAL A 135 82.48 128.92 -45.53
C VAL A 135 82.66 130.30 -44.82
N ILE A 136 83.81 130.69 -44.22
CA ILE A 136 85.23 130.90 -44.66
C ILE A 136 85.49 132.29 -45.31
N SER A 137 86.59 133.03 -45.10
CA SER A 137 87.69 133.03 -44.09
C SER A 137 88.63 134.24 -44.34
N ILE A 138 89.90 134.21 -43.88
CA ILE A 138 91.13 134.87 -44.42
C ILE A 138 90.98 136.37 -44.80
N HIS A 139 91.59 137.36 -44.14
CA HIS A 139 92.94 137.45 -43.55
C HIS A 139 92.85 138.02 -42.10
N ILE A 140 93.68 137.62 -41.12
CA ILE A 140 95.16 137.69 -41.08
C ILE A 140 95.52 139.22 -41.19
N VAL A 141 96.59 139.86 -41.69
CA VAL A 141 97.82 139.49 -42.42
C VAL A 141 99.06 139.46 -41.50
N GLN A 142 99.15 140.33 -40.47
CA GLN A 142 100.31 140.41 -39.54
C GLN A 142 100.02 140.80 -38.07
N VAL A 143 99.45 141.96 -37.74
CA VAL A 143 99.21 142.34 -36.31
C VAL A 143 98.05 141.54 -35.73
N GLN A 144 97.07 141.26 -36.59
CA GLN A 144 96.11 140.19 -36.41
C GLN A 144 96.81 138.83 -36.16
N ASN A 145 98.07 138.58 -36.54
CA ASN A 145 98.73 137.26 -36.40
C ASN A 145 99.41 137.05 -35.05
N GLU A 146 99.96 138.08 -34.42
CA GLU A 146 100.40 137.96 -33.02
C GLU A 146 99.19 137.98 -32.10
N LEU A 147 98.20 138.83 -32.40
CA LEU A 147 96.92 138.81 -31.72
C LEU A 147 96.13 137.50 -32.00
N THR A 148 96.26 136.84 -33.15
CA THR A 148 95.80 135.45 -33.39
C THR A 148 96.87 134.40 -33.17
N SER A 149 98.04 134.73 -32.61
CA SER A 149 98.94 133.74 -32.00
C SER A 149 98.46 133.55 -30.58
N MET A 150 98.27 134.65 -29.83
CA MET A 150 97.60 134.61 -28.54
C MET A 150 96.12 134.19 -28.66
N LYS A 151 95.34 134.74 -29.60
CA LYS A 151 94.00 134.23 -30.00
C LYS A 151 94.07 133.07 -31.02
N SER A 152 95.15 132.28 -31.05
CA SER A 152 95.09 130.87 -31.47
C SER A 152 95.62 129.92 -30.41
N LEU A 153 96.40 130.37 -29.42
CA LEU A 153 96.69 129.58 -28.23
C LEU A 153 95.50 129.60 -27.26
N LEU A 154 94.95 130.77 -26.94
CA LEU A 154 93.68 130.88 -26.22
C LEU A 154 92.54 130.26 -27.04
N ARG A 155 92.50 130.48 -28.36
CA ARG A 155 91.45 129.85 -29.18
C ARG A 155 91.63 128.34 -29.28
N LYS A 156 92.87 127.80 -29.35
CA LYS A 156 93.10 126.36 -29.22
C LYS A 156 92.70 125.86 -27.84
N GLN A 157 92.97 126.60 -26.75
CA GLN A 157 92.51 126.19 -25.41
C GLN A 157 91.00 126.30 -25.26
N THR A 158 90.33 127.27 -25.88
CA THR A 158 88.86 127.34 -25.95
C THR A 158 88.31 126.23 -26.83
N GLU A 159 88.87 125.98 -28.03
CA GLU A 159 88.52 124.85 -28.90
C GLU A 159 88.80 123.50 -28.24
N GLU A 160 89.83 123.38 -27.40
CA GLU A 160 90.17 122.16 -26.66
C GLU A 160 89.26 121.98 -25.44
N CYS A 161 88.95 123.05 -24.71
CA CYS A 161 87.91 123.04 -23.67
C CYS A 161 86.52 122.81 -24.26
N ASP A 162 86.21 123.30 -25.46
CA ASP A 162 84.96 123.10 -26.17
C ASP A 162 84.88 121.68 -26.75
N LYS A 163 86.00 121.12 -27.24
CA LYS A 163 86.12 119.69 -27.57
C LYS A 163 85.91 118.84 -26.32
N GLN A 164 86.62 119.11 -25.23
CA GLN A 164 86.50 118.38 -23.97
C GLN A 164 85.12 118.59 -23.33
N THR A 165 84.44 119.72 -23.56
CA THR A 165 83.06 119.95 -23.12
C THR A 165 82.08 119.17 -23.99
N LYS A 166 82.20 119.21 -25.33
CA LYS A 166 81.40 118.39 -26.25
C LYS A 166 81.67 116.89 -26.08
N GLU A 167 82.89 116.50 -25.71
CA GLU A 167 83.28 115.13 -25.40
C GLU A 167 82.75 114.71 -24.04
N LYS A 168 82.79 115.60 -23.02
CA LYS A 168 82.12 115.39 -21.73
C LYS A 168 80.61 115.35 -21.86
N GLU A 169 80.00 116.13 -22.76
CA GLU A 169 78.56 116.10 -23.07
C GLU A 169 78.20 114.82 -23.79
N LYS A 170 78.97 114.38 -24.79
CA LYS A 170 78.85 113.05 -25.41
C LYS A 170 79.00 111.93 -24.38
N LEU A 171 80.02 111.99 -23.51
CA LEU A 171 80.22 111.02 -22.43
C LEU A 171 79.05 111.05 -21.44
N THR A 172 78.53 112.22 -21.09
CA THR A 172 77.36 112.37 -20.20
C THR A 172 76.10 111.80 -20.87
N TYR A 173 75.91 112.02 -22.17
CA TYR A 173 74.83 111.43 -22.96
C TYR A 173 74.96 109.91 -23.03
N THR A 174 76.12 109.37 -23.41
CA THR A 174 76.35 107.91 -23.44
C THR A 174 76.26 107.28 -22.05
N VAL A 175 76.59 107.99 -20.96
CA VAL A 175 76.37 107.53 -19.58
C VAL A 175 74.89 107.58 -19.20
N ALA A 176 74.11 108.54 -19.70
CA ALA A 176 72.66 108.55 -19.52
C ALA A 176 71.96 107.46 -20.35
N GLU A 177 72.41 107.22 -21.59
CA GLU A 177 71.96 106.15 -22.47
C GLU A 177 72.31 104.76 -21.90
N LEU A 178 73.55 104.55 -21.45
CA LEU A 178 73.97 103.32 -20.77
C LEU A 178 73.26 103.11 -19.43
N ARG A 179 72.85 104.19 -18.73
CA ARG A 179 71.98 104.09 -17.54
C ARG A 179 70.56 103.69 -17.93
N SER A 180 69.96 104.31 -18.94
CA SER A 180 68.64 103.91 -19.44
C SER A 180 68.64 102.44 -19.88
N LEU A 181 69.64 102.01 -20.65
CA LEU A 181 69.80 100.62 -21.08
C LEU A 181 70.04 99.65 -19.92
N LEU A 182 70.68 100.10 -18.84
CA LEU A 182 70.87 99.32 -17.61
C LEU A 182 69.58 99.23 -16.80
N ASP A 183 68.82 100.32 -16.69
CA ASP A 183 67.51 100.38 -16.03
C ASP A 183 66.47 99.55 -16.81
N ASP A 184 66.46 99.63 -18.15
CA ASP A 184 65.68 98.76 -19.04
C ASP A 184 66.07 97.29 -18.91
N ALA A 185 67.37 96.98 -18.75
CA ALA A 185 67.85 95.62 -18.52
C ALA A 185 67.46 95.10 -17.13
N TYR A 186 67.46 95.95 -16.09
CA TYR A 186 66.95 95.60 -14.76
C TYR A 186 65.43 95.39 -14.78
N ALA A 187 64.66 96.24 -15.48
CA ALA A 187 63.22 96.07 -15.63
C ALA A 187 62.87 94.77 -16.38
N GLN A 188 63.60 94.45 -17.46
CA GLN A 188 63.48 93.16 -18.14
C GLN A 188 63.82 91.99 -17.22
N LEU A 189 64.95 92.05 -16.50
CA LEU A 189 65.38 91.04 -15.53
C LEU A 189 64.31 90.78 -14.47
N GLU A 190 63.68 91.83 -13.92
CA GLU A 190 62.61 91.67 -12.94
C GLU A 190 61.36 91.03 -13.55
N SER A 191 60.96 91.43 -14.77
CA SER A 191 59.86 90.76 -15.48
C SER A 191 60.14 89.28 -15.78
N TYR A 192 61.41 88.90 -16.01
CA TYR A 192 61.80 87.50 -16.17
C TYR A 192 61.80 86.73 -14.84
N LYS A 193 62.18 87.35 -13.72
CA LYS A 193 62.02 86.75 -12.39
C LYS A 193 60.55 86.55 -12.03
N GLU A 194 59.70 87.54 -12.29
CA GLU A 194 58.25 87.46 -12.03
C GLU A 194 57.61 86.36 -12.87
N LYS A 195 57.86 86.32 -14.18
CA LYS A 195 57.42 85.22 -15.06
C LYS A 195 57.91 83.86 -14.59
N LYS A 196 59.18 83.73 -14.18
CA LYS A 196 59.72 82.49 -13.63
C LYS A 196 59.10 82.11 -12.28
N SER A 197 58.72 83.09 -11.46
CA SER A 197 57.97 82.85 -10.22
C SER A 197 56.56 82.34 -10.52
N MET A 198 55.89 82.90 -11.53
CA MET A 198 54.58 82.45 -12.00
C MET A 198 54.65 81.03 -12.60
N GLU A 199 55.66 80.76 -13.43
CA GLU A 199 55.97 79.43 -13.99
C GLU A 199 56.20 78.39 -12.89
N ASN A 200 56.95 78.73 -11.83
CA ASN A 200 57.13 77.87 -10.66
C ASN A 200 55.80 77.61 -9.91
N VAL A 201 54.93 78.61 -9.77
CA VAL A 201 53.61 78.44 -9.12
C VAL A 201 52.72 77.52 -9.95
N ILE A 202 52.60 77.76 -11.26
CA ILE A 202 51.84 76.90 -12.18
C ILE A 202 52.40 75.46 -12.15
N THR A 203 53.72 75.29 -12.08
CA THR A 203 54.35 73.96 -11.98
C THR A 203 53.99 73.24 -10.67
N LEU A 204 53.90 73.97 -9.55
CA LEU A 204 53.45 73.41 -8.26
C LEU A 204 51.96 73.06 -8.28
N GLU A 205 51.11 73.93 -8.84
CA GLU A 205 49.68 73.69 -9.02
C GLU A 205 49.45 72.46 -9.91
N MET A 206 50.14 72.36 -11.05
CA MET A 206 50.12 71.18 -11.91
C MET A 206 50.54 69.91 -11.16
N ALA A 207 51.62 69.94 -10.38
CA ALA A 207 52.06 68.78 -9.60
C ALA A 207 51.06 68.37 -8.50
N ASP A 208 50.28 69.30 -7.94
CA ASP A 208 49.20 68.98 -6.99
C ASP A 208 47.91 68.51 -7.70
N PHE A 209 47.63 69.01 -8.91
CA PHE A 209 46.59 68.44 -9.77
C PHE A 209 46.94 67.01 -10.22
N GLU A 210 48.19 66.72 -10.60
CA GLU A 210 48.67 65.37 -10.91
C GLU A 210 48.51 64.41 -9.73
N LYS A 211 48.94 64.82 -8.52
CA LYS A 211 48.76 64.03 -7.27
C LYS A 211 47.28 63.77 -6.96
N THR A 212 46.41 64.77 -7.16
CA THR A 212 44.97 64.60 -6.89
C THR A 212 44.27 63.75 -7.94
N VAL A 213 44.67 63.82 -9.22
CA VAL A 213 44.24 62.90 -10.27
C VAL A 213 44.72 61.47 -9.97
N GLU A 214 45.99 61.28 -9.60
CA GLU A 214 46.51 59.97 -9.17
C GLU A 214 45.72 59.38 -7.98
N ARG A 215 45.41 60.21 -6.98
CA ARG A 215 44.60 59.82 -5.82
C ARG A 215 43.20 59.38 -6.25
N LEU A 216 42.52 60.19 -7.06
CA LEU A 216 41.18 59.88 -7.57
C LEU A 216 41.19 58.63 -8.46
N GLN A 217 42.23 58.39 -9.26
CA GLN A 217 42.38 57.15 -10.03
C GLN A 217 42.59 55.90 -9.14
N LYS A 218 43.29 56.04 -8.01
CA LYS A 218 43.47 54.95 -7.03
C LYS A 218 42.15 54.66 -6.30
N GLU A 219 41.45 55.70 -5.85
CA GLU A 219 40.12 55.60 -5.22
C GLU A 219 39.08 54.97 -6.18
N LEU A 220 39.04 55.42 -7.44
CA LEU A 220 38.17 54.86 -8.47
C LEU A 220 38.46 53.38 -8.76
N LYS A 221 39.72 52.93 -8.68
CA LYS A 221 40.09 51.52 -8.82
C LYS A 221 39.60 50.69 -7.64
N THR A 222 39.76 51.19 -6.41
CA THR A 222 39.24 50.53 -5.19
C THR A 222 37.71 50.41 -5.24
N VAL A 223 37.00 51.51 -5.53
CA VAL A 223 35.53 51.52 -5.60
C VAL A 223 34.99 50.61 -6.72
N ASN A 224 35.67 50.51 -7.87
CA ASN A 224 35.28 49.54 -8.91
C ASN A 224 35.52 48.08 -8.49
N PHE A 225 36.58 47.79 -7.73
CA PHE A 225 36.81 46.46 -7.18
C PHE A 225 35.75 46.08 -6.12
N GLU A 226 35.42 47.01 -5.22
CA GLU A 226 34.33 46.85 -4.24
C GLU A 226 32.97 46.66 -4.93
N LYS A 227 32.67 47.46 -5.97
CA LYS A 227 31.48 47.29 -6.81
C LYS A 227 31.41 45.89 -7.43
N HIS A 228 32.48 45.40 -8.06
CA HIS A 228 32.48 44.08 -8.67
C HIS A 228 32.39 42.95 -7.63
N SER A 229 32.98 43.12 -6.44
CA SER A 229 32.80 42.21 -5.31
C SER A 229 31.34 42.14 -4.84
N LEU A 230 30.68 43.29 -4.69
CA LEU A 230 29.27 43.38 -4.31
C LEU A 230 28.33 42.86 -5.41
N GLN A 231 28.64 43.08 -6.69
CA GLN A 231 27.91 42.47 -7.81
C GLN A 231 28.03 40.94 -7.78
N SER A 232 29.24 40.41 -7.56
CA SER A 232 29.46 38.96 -7.47
C SER A 232 28.72 38.33 -6.29
N GLN A 233 28.68 39.01 -5.14
CA GLN A 233 27.89 38.59 -3.98
C GLN A 233 26.38 38.62 -4.26
N LEU A 234 25.88 39.69 -4.91
CA LEU A 234 24.48 39.81 -5.31
C LEU A 234 24.07 38.70 -6.29
N GLU A 235 24.88 38.41 -7.31
CA GLU A 235 24.64 37.28 -8.23
C GLU A 235 24.63 35.93 -7.52
N SER A 236 25.49 35.73 -6.51
CA SER A 236 25.49 34.51 -5.70
C SER A 236 24.21 34.38 -4.88
N MET A 237 23.80 35.45 -4.19
CA MET A 237 22.55 35.47 -3.40
C MET A 237 21.30 35.33 -4.27
N MET A 238 21.31 35.86 -5.50
CA MET A 238 20.19 35.67 -6.44
C MET A 238 20.08 34.21 -6.91
N LYS A 239 21.20 33.52 -7.13
CA LYS A 239 21.20 32.08 -7.45
C LYS A 239 20.70 31.25 -6.26
N GLU A 240 21.18 31.53 -5.05
CA GLU A 240 20.72 30.89 -3.81
C GLU A 240 19.21 31.11 -3.57
N MET A 241 18.72 32.34 -3.79
CA MET A 241 17.30 32.67 -3.66
C MET A 241 16.42 31.96 -4.71
N ASN A 242 16.90 31.82 -5.95
CA ASN A 242 16.20 31.03 -6.98
C ASN A 242 16.14 29.54 -6.60
N ASN A 243 17.26 28.94 -6.17
CA ASN A 243 17.29 27.54 -5.74
C ASN A 243 16.30 27.28 -4.59
N ILE A 244 16.26 28.17 -3.58
CA ILE A 244 15.30 28.09 -2.47
C ILE A 244 13.85 28.31 -2.95
N HIS A 245 13.63 29.09 -4.02
CA HIS A 245 12.31 29.27 -4.61
C HIS A 245 11.83 28.01 -5.33
N GLU A 246 12.72 27.33 -6.06
CA GLU A 246 12.47 26.06 -6.73
C GLU A 246 12.23 24.92 -5.73
N GLU A 247 13.06 24.79 -4.69
CA GLU A 247 12.85 23.84 -3.59
C GLU A 247 11.51 24.08 -2.90
N LYS A 248 11.17 25.35 -2.61
CA LYS A 248 9.87 25.73 -2.03
C LYS A 248 8.69 25.36 -2.95
N ALA A 249 8.83 25.49 -4.26
CA ALA A 249 7.79 25.08 -5.22
C ALA A 249 7.57 23.57 -5.15
N LEU A 250 8.64 22.77 -5.27
CA LEU A 250 8.58 21.30 -5.18
C LEU A 250 7.99 20.82 -3.84
N LEU A 251 8.35 21.45 -2.72
CA LEU A 251 7.76 21.16 -1.42
C LEU A 251 6.28 21.55 -1.34
N THR A 252 5.86 22.63 -2.01
CA THR A 252 4.44 23.05 -2.05
C THR A 252 3.60 22.07 -2.86
N ASP A 253 4.11 21.59 -4.00
CA ASP A 253 3.41 20.62 -4.86
C ASP A 253 3.31 19.25 -4.18
N ASN A 254 4.38 18.77 -3.54
CA ASN A 254 4.37 17.54 -2.73
C ASN A 254 3.37 17.65 -1.55
N ILE A 255 3.32 18.79 -0.86
CA ILE A 255 2.31 19.04 0.18
C ILE A 255 0.89 19.03 -0.41
N ALA A 256 0.67 19.51 -1.63
CA ALA A 256 -0.63 19.45 -2.28
C ALA A 256 -1.03 18.00 -2.63
N GLU A 257 -0.11 17.19 -3.15
CA GLU A 257 -0.32 15.78 -3.48
C GLU A 257 -0.60 14.94 -2.22
N LEU A 258 0.22 15.10 -1.17
CA LEU A 258 -0.01 14.42 0.12
C LEU A 258 -1.36 14.82 0.74
N ASN A 259 -1.81 16.07 0.61
CA ASN A 259 -3.14 16.48 1.05
C ASN A 259 -4.26 15.87 0.20
N ALA A 260 -4.06 15.66 -1.10
CA ALA A 260 -5.02 14.94 -1.95
C ALA A 260 -5.13 13.47 -1.57
N VAL A 261 -4.01 12.77 -1.33
CA VAL A 261 -3.99 11.39 -0.85
C VAL A 261 -4.65 11.28 0.54
N LEU A 262 -4.33 12.18 1.47
CA LEU A 262 -4.96 12.23 2.80
C LEU A 262 -6.45 12.59 2.74
N LYS A 263 -6.93 13.26 1.69
CA LYS A 263 -8.36 13.50 1.46
C LYS A 263 -9.03 12.21 0.99
N ASN A 264 -8.50 11.55 -0.04
CA ASN A 264 -9.08 10.31 -0.59
C ASN A 264 -9.18 9.21 0.50
N LEU A 265 -8.09 9.00 1.25
CA LEU A 265 -8.07 8.05 2.38
C LEU A 265 -9.09 8.39 3.49
N ARG A 266 -9.48 9.65 3.66
CA ARG A 266 -10.56 10.04 4.60
C ARG A 266 -11.95 9.73 4.02
N GLU A 267 -12.15 9.94 2.73
CA GLU A 267 -13.41 9.64 2.04
C GLU A 267 -13.66 8.12 2.02
N GLU A 268 -12.65 7.33 1.66
CA GLU A 268 -12.66 5.85 1.78
C GLU A 268 -12.93 5.39 3.23
N MET A 269 -12.28 5.99 4.22
CA MET A 269 -12.49 5.64 5.63
C MET A 269 -13.88 6.01 6.17
N GLU A 270 -14.58 7.00 5.62
CA GLU A 270 -15.99 7.24 5.95
C GLU A 270 -16.92 6.29 5.20
N GLU A 271 -16.66 5.98 3.92
CA GLU A 271 -17.41 4.97 3.17
C GLU A 271 -17.38 3.61 3.89
N LYS A 272 -16.19 3.12 4.27
CA LYS A 272 -16.02 1.87 5.02
C LYS A 272 -16.65 1.89 6.41
N LYS A 273 -16.80 3.06 7.06
CA LYS A 273 -17.62 3.19 8.29
C LYS A 273 -19.10 3.02 8.01
N THR A 274 -19.61 3.54 6.89
CA THR A 274 -21.03 3.38 6.50
C THR A 274 -21.36 1.94 6.11
N GLU A 275 -20.51 1.27 5.32
CA GLU A 275 -20.63 -0.17 5.03
C GLU A 275 -20.62 -0.99 6.31
N LEU A 276 -19.66 -0.76 7.21
CA LEU A 276 -19.55 -1.48 8.48
C LEU A 276 -20.77 -1.23 9.40
N ALA A 277 -21.39 -0.05 9.34
CA ALA A 277 -22.63 0.24 10.06
C ALA A 277 -23.83 -0.49 9.44
N LEU A 278 -23.89 -0.58 8.11
CA LEU A 278 -24.92 -1.29 7.36
C LEU A 278 -24.85 -2.80 7.63
N HIS A 279 -23.69 -3.44 7.46
CA HIS A 279 -23.52 -4.87 7.77
C HIS A 279 -23.73 -5.19 9.26
N LYS A 280 -23.39 -4.28 10.19
CA LYS A 280 -23.74 -4.43 11.62
C LYS A 280 -25.25 -4.42 11.86
N LYS A 281 -26.03 -3.70 11.05
CA LYS A 281 -27.51 -3.72 11.09
C LYS A 281 -28.04 -5.02 10.48
N GLU A 282 -27.59 -5.40 9.28
CA GLU A 282 -28.01 -6.65 8.60
C GLU A 282 -27.76 -7.88 9.48
N ARG A 283 -26.57 -7.98 10.07
CA ARG A 283 -26.23 -9.07 11.00
C ARG A 283 -27.14 -9.09 12.24
N LYS A 284 -27.57 -7.93 12.74
CA LYS A 284 -28.54 -7.86 13.86
C LYS A 284 -29.93 -8.31 13.42
N ASP A 285 -30.39 -7.86 12.26
CA ASP A 285 -31.71 -8.18 11.73
C ASP A 285 -31.80 -9.69 11.38
N LEU A 286 -30.73 -10.29 10.82
CA LEU A 286 -30.58 -11.73 10.60
C LEU A 286 -30.56 -12.54 11.91
N VAL A 287 -29.84 -12.09 12.94
CA VAL A 287 -29.83 -12.75 14.26
C VAL A 287 -31.21 -12.68 14.92
N GLU A 288 -31.95 -11.57 14.76
CA GLU A 288 -33.33 -11.49 15.24
C GLU A 288 -34.27 -12.44 14.48
N GLU A 289 -34.07 -12.66 13.17
CA GLU A 289 -34.89 -13.61 12.40
C GLU A 289 -34.55 -15.08 12.73
N LEU A 290 -33.27 -15.43 12.84
CA LEU A 290 -32.84 -16.75 13.32
C LEU A 290 -33.40 -17.05 14.72
N GLN A 291 -33.40 -16.07 15.62
CA GLN A 291 -33.99 -16.21 16.95
C GLN A 291 -35.52 -16.44 16.89
N LYS A 292 -36.23 -15.82 15.95
CA LYS A 292 -37.66 -16.10 15.70
C LYS A 292 -37.85 -17.52 15.17
N GLN A 293 -37.08 -17.95 14.17
CA GLN A 293 -37.16 -19.28 13.55
C GLN A 293 -36.89 -20.39 14.57
N VAL A 294 -35.82 -20.27 15.37
CA VAL A 294 -35.52 -21.17 16.49
C VAL A 294 -36.64 -21.17 17.53
N SER A 295 -37.28 -20.03 17.82
CA SER A 295 -38.44 -20.01 18.71
C SER A 295 -39.66 -20.73 18.11
N ALA A 296 -39.85 -20.70 16.79
CA ALA A 296 -40.95 -21.38 16.11
C ALA A 296 -40.72 -22.91 16.11
N GLN A 297 -39.54 -23.35 15.70
CA GLN A 297 -39.13 -24.77 15.74
C GLN A 297 -39.21 -25.36 17.15
N ASN A 298 -38.84 -24.60 18.20
CA ASN A 298 -39.00 -25.07 19.58
C ASN A 298 -40.47 -25.27 19.96
N ARG A 299 -41.39 -24.36 19.56
CA ARG A 299 -42.84 -24.56 19.81
C ARG A 299 -43.40 -25.76 19.06
N GLU A 300 -42.97 -25.99 17.82
CA GLU A 300 -43.35 -27.17 17.03
C GLU A 300 -42.83 -28.46 17.68
N ARG A 301 -41.56 -28.48 18.09
CA ARG A 301 -40.94 -29.58 18.85
C ARG A 301 -41.69 -29.87 20.16
N ASP A 302 -42.08 -28.84 20.91
CA ASP A 302 -42.84 -28.99 22.16
C ASP A 302 -44.26 -29.55 21.91
N GLN A 303 -44.90 -29.15 20.81
CA GLN A 303 -46.18 -29.74 20.36
C GLN A 303 -46.00 -31.21 19.96
N LEU A 304 -44.95 -31.56 19.21
CA LEU A 304 -44.65 -32.94 18.83
C LEU A 304 -44.37 -33.81 20.07
N ILE A 305 -43.62 -33.31 21.06
CA ILE A 305 -43.41 -33.99 22.34
C ILE A 305 -44.75 -34.24 23.06
N SER A 306 -45.66 -33.27 23.08
CA SER A 306 -46.99 -33.45 23.66
C SER A 306 -47.86 -34.48 22.92
N VAL A 307 -47.74 -34.57 21.59
CA VAL A 307 -48.45 -35.58 20.78
C VAL A 307 -47.84 -36.97 20.95
N ILE A 308 -46.51 -37.07 21.11
CA ILE A 308 -45.82 -38.33 21.43
C ILE A 308 -46.30 -38.86 22.77
N GLY A 309 -46.31 -38.05 23.84
CA GLY A 309 -46.76 -38.50 25.17
C GLY A 309 -48.21 -39.01 25.21
N VAL A 310 -49.14 -38.36 24.50
CA VAL A 310 -50.53 -38.83 24.37
C VAL A 310 -50.63 -40.15 23.58
N ASN A 311 -49.76 -40.36 22.59
CA ASN A 311 -49.69 -41.64 21.87
C ASN A 311 -49.03 -42.74 22.71
N GLU A 312 -48.03 -42.43 23.53
CA GLU A 312 -47.40 -43.36 24.48
C GLU A 312 -48.40 -43.83 25.55
N GLU A 313 -49.19 -42.92 26.13
CA GLU A 313 -50.30 -43.26 27.04
C GLU A 313 -51.31 -44.21 26.37
N LYS A 314 -51.73 -43.87 25.15
CA LYS A 314 -52.66 -44.69 24.34
C LYS A 314 -52.09 -46.07 23.95
N ILE A 315 -50.77 -46.17 23.73
CA ILE A 315 -50.10 -47.46 23.50
C ILE A 315 -50.14 -48.29 24.79
N GLY A 316 -49.85 -47.70 25.96
CA GLY A 316 -49.95 -48.37 27.26
C GLY A 316 -51.36 -48.91 27.55
N ASP A 317 -52.40 -48.13 27.26
CA ASP A 317 -53.81 -48.57 27.36
C ASP A 317 -54.11 -49.78 26.45
N LEU A 318 -53.64 -49.73 25.19
CA LEU A 318 -53.83 -50.82 24.23
C LEU A 318 -53.05 -52.08 24.62
N GLU A 319 -51.85 -51.95 25.17
CA GLU A 319 -51.06 -53.06 25.71
C GLU A 319 -51.73 -53.67 26.95
N ALA A 320 -52.25 -52.84 27.86
CA ALA A 320 -52.98 -53.31 29.04
C ALA A 320 -54.28 -54.05 28.67
N LEU A 321 -55.01 -53.55 27.66
CA LEU A 321 -56.20 -54.20 27.10
C LEU A 321 -55.84 -55.53 26.41
N ASN A 322 -54.81 -55.55 25.58
CA ASN A 322 -54.32 -56.75 24.90
C ASN A 322 -53.86 -57.81 25.92
N ALA A 323 -53.12 -57.42 26.95
CA ALA A 323 -52.76 -58.30 28.07
C ALA A 323 -54.00 -58.83 28.83
N SER A 324 -55.09 -58.08 28.89
CA SER A 324 -56.37 -58.51 29.49
C SER A 324 -57.09 -59.54 28.60
N LEU A 325 -57.15 -59.29 27.29
CA LEU A 325 -57.73 -60.21 26.31
C LEU A 325 -56.95 -61.54 26.23
N ASN A 326 -55.62 -61.49 26.26
CA ASN A 326 -54.79 -62.71 26.30
C ASN A 326 -55.00 -63.53 27.58
N ARG A 327 -55.23 -62.88 28.74
CA ARG A 327 -55.62 -63.56 29.98
C ARG A 327 -57.00 -64.23 29.86
N GLN A 328 -57.95 -63.61 29.18
CA GLN A 328 -59.27 -64.20 28.89
C GLN A 328 -59.17 -65.39 27.92
N LEU A 329 -58.39 -65.26 26.83
CA LEU A 329 -58.14 -66.34 25.87
C LEU A 329 -57.48 -67.55 26.54
N ALA A 330 -56.49 -67.35 27.40
CA ALA A 330 -55.86 -68.43 28.17
C ALA A 330 -56.86 -69.13 29.12
N SER A 331 -57.75 -68.36 29.76
CA SER A 331 -58.83 -68.92 30.59
C SER A 331 -59.82 -69.75 29.77
N LEU A 332 -60.27 -69.25 28.61
CA LEU A 332 -61.18 -69.97 27.72
C LEU A 332 -60.54 -71.22 27.11
N CYS A 333 -59.24 -71.20 26.79
CA CYS A 333 -58.52 -72.38 26.34
C CYS A 333 -58.47 -73.47 27.42
N SER A 334 -58.18 -73.12 28.68
CA SER A 334 -58.16 -74.10 29.77
C SER A 334 -59.55 -74.64 30.11
N GLN A 335 -60.62 -73.83 30.00
CA GLN A 335 -62.00 -74.31 30.09
C GLN A 335 -62.35 -75.28 28.96
N ARG A 336 -62.00 -74.95 27.71
CA ARG A 336 -62.19 -75.84 26.55
C ARG A 336 -61.43 -77.16 26.72
N GLU A 337 -60.19 -77.14 27.21
CA GLU A 337 -59.40 -78.35 27.46
C GLU A 337 -59.98 -79.21 28.60
N SER A 338 -60.55 -78.59 29.63
CA SER A 338 -61.29 -79.29 30.69
C SER A 338 -62.55 -79.98 30.14
N LEU A 339 -63.34 -79.26 29.34
CA LEU A 339 -64.54 -79.80 28.69
C LEU A 339 -64.22 -80.87 27.64
N GLN A 340 -63.09 -80.74 26.92
CA GLN A 340 -62.63 -81.77 25.98
C GLN A 340 -62.30 -83.07 26.72
N ARG A 341 -61.57 -83.01 27.84
CA ARG A 341 -61.31 -84.20 28.67
C ARG A 341 -62.60 -84.83 29.17
N GLN A 342 -63.53 -84.04 29.71
CA GLN A 342 -64.84 -84.55 30.14
C GLN A 342 -65.64 -85.20 29.00
N TYR A 343 -65.52 -84.69 27.77
CA TYR A 343 -66.10 -85.31 26.58
C TYR A 343 -65.40 -86.62 26.20
N ASP A 344 -64.07 -86.65 26.24
CA ASP A 344 -63.27 -87.85 25.91
C ASP A 344 -63.49 -88.96 26.95
N ASP A 345 -63.49 -88.63 28.23
CA ASP A 345 -63.83 -89.50 29.36
C ASP A 345 -65.25 -90.08 29.17
N LEU A 346 -66.25 -89.23 28.92
CA LEU A 346 -67.64 -89.65 28.69
C LEU A 346 -67.80 -90.45 27.39
N SER A 347 -66.94 -90.23 26.39
CA SER A 347 -66.91 -91.01 25.15
C SER A 347 -66.34 -92.41 25.37
N GLU A 348 -65.34 -92.56 26.25
CA GLU A 348 -64.86 -93.89 26.69
C GLU A 348 -65.88 -94.60 27.60
N GLU A 349 -66.52 -93.89 28.54
CA GLU A 349 -67.65 -94.43 29.32
C GLU A 349 -68.80 -94.88 28.41
N HIS A 350 -69.19 -94.06 27.41
CA HIS A 350 -70.21 -94.43 26.45
C HIS A 350 -69.74 -95.59 25.52
N SER A 351 -68.46 -95.67 25.15
CA SER A 351 -67.92 -96.78 24.35
C SER A 351 -67.94 -98.10 25.12
N THR A 352 -67.52 -98.09 26.39
CA THR A 352 -67.56 -99.28 27.26
C THR A 352 -69.00 -99.64 27.64
N PHE A 353 -69.87 -98.66 27.90
CA PHE A 353 -71.30 -98.88 28.10
C PHE A 353 -71.96 -99.44 26.85
N ARG A 354 -71.71 -98.88 25.66
CA ARG A 354 -72.22 -99.39 24.37
C ARG A 354 -71.74 -100.82 24.12
N THR A 355 -70.51 -101.15 24.45
CA THR A 355 -69.98 -102.52 24.34
C THR A 355 -70.71 -103.49 25.28
N ARG A 356 -70.92 -103.10 26.54
CA ARG A 356 -71.73 -103.87 27.51
C ARG A 356 -73.20 -103.97 27.09
N ALA A 357 -73.78 -102.89 26.57
CA ALA A 357 -75.17 -102.81 26.13
C ALA A 357 -75.38 -103.66 24.87
N LEU A 358 -74.46 -103.65 23.90
CA LEU A 358 -74.49 -104.57 22.76
C LEU A 358 -74.44 -106.03 23.23
N TYR A 359 -73.54 -106.39 24.14
CA TYR A 359 -73.47 -107.73 24.73
C TYR A 359 -74.77 -108.15 25.45
N VAL A 360 -75.46 -107.21 26.10
CA VAL A 360 -76.75 -107.45 26.80
C VAL A 360 -77.95 -107.45 25.84
N LEU A 361 -77.93 -106.65 24.77
CA LEU A 361 -78.99 -106.58 23.75
C LEU A 361 -78.91 -107.74 22.75
N GLU A 362 -77.70 -108.22 22.44
CA GLU A 362 -77.48 -109.50 21.76
C GLU A 362 -78.03 -110.69 22.58
N GLN A 363 -78.20 -110.51 23.90
CA GLN A 363 -78.86 -111.44 24.81
C GLN A 363 -80.39 -111.19 24.98
N LYS A 364 -80.94 -110.07 24.49
CA LYS A 364 -82.35 -109.63 24.73
C LYS A 364 -83.01 -108.89 23.55
N LYS A 365 -82.81 -109.37 22.33
CA LYS A 365 -83.33 -108.75 21.10
C LYS A 365 -84.82 -109.05 20.82
N SER A 366 -85.72 -108.39 21.57
CA SER A 366 -87.16 -108.19 21.26
C SER A 366 -87.81 -107.31 22.35
N GLU A 367 -88.60 -106.27 22.08
CA GLU A 367 -88.92 -105.55 20.82
C GLU A 367 -89.43 -104.14 21.21
N ASP A 368 -89.43 -103.17 20.27
CA ASP A 368 -89.47 -101.72 20.56
C ASP A 368 -90.88 -101.06 20.49
N ASP A 369 -90.89 -99.72 20.71
CA ASP A 369 -91.76 -98.70 20.09
C ASP A 369 -93.12 -98.29 20.74
N GLU A 370 -93.04 -97.46 21.79
CA GLU A 370 -93.97 -96.32 21.97
C GLU A 370 -93.30 -95.04 21.43
N ARG A 371 -93.33 -94.90 20.10
CA ARG A 371 -92.56 -93.93 19.29
C ARG A 371 -93.22 -92.54 19.16
N ALA A 372 -92.57 -91.65 18.40
CA ALA A 372 -93.17 -90.53 17.65
C ALA A 372 -93.74 -89.31 18.41
N LYS A 373 -94.22 -89.40 19.66
CA LYS A 373 -94.80 -88.21 20.33
C LYS A 373 -93.79 -87.26 20.96
N GLY A 374 -92.77 -87.77 21.66
CA GLY A 374 -91.71 -86.93 22.23
C GLY A 374 -90.83 -86.27 21.16
N GLU A 375 -90.68 -86.92 20.00
CA GLU A 375 -89.84 -86.44 18.89
C GLU A 375 -90.33 -85.10 18.32
N ILE A 376 -91.65 -84.83 18.33
CA ILE A 376 -92.23 -83.57 17.83
C ILE A 376 -91.92 -82.40 18.78
N GLU A 377 -92.03 -82.60 20.10
CA GLU A 377 -91.73 -81.55 21.08
C GLU A 377 -90.23 -81.21 21.12
N ILE A 378 -89.37 -82.22 20.94
CA ILE A 378 -87.92 -82.04 20.75
C ILE A 378 -87.62 -81.22 19.49
N LEU A 379 -88.30 -81.49 18.37
CA LEU A 379 -88.14 -80.72 17.14
C LEU A 379 -88.61 -79.27 17.29
N GLU A 380 -89.72 -79.02 18.00
CA GLU A 380 -90.18 -77.65 18.26
C GLU A 380 -89.19 -76.83 19.09
N GLU A 381 -88.69 -77.36 20.22
CA GLU A 381 -87.70 -76.62 21.02
C GLU A 381 -86.37 -76.48 20.27
N THR A 382 -86.00 -77.46 19.42
CA THR A 382 -84.86 -77.32 18.50
C THR A 382 -85.03 -76.13 17.56
N ILE A 383 -86.21 -75.94 16.95
CA ILE A 383 -86.51 -74.78 16.09
C ILE A 383 -86.48 -73.48 16.91
N ARG A 384 -87.05 -73.47 18.12
CA ARG A 384 -86.99 -72.30 19.02
C ARG A 384 -85.54 -71.93 19.38
N GLN A 385 -84.70 -72.92 19.65
CA GLN A 385 -83.28 -72.73 19.95
C GLN A 385 -82.48 -72.27 18.72
N GLN A 386 -82.78 -72.80 17.52
CA GLN A 386 -82.19 -72.34 16.26
C GLN A 386 -82.52 -70.86 15.99
N ASN A 387 -83.77 -70.43 16.18
CA ASN A 387 -84.16 -69.03 16.04
C ASN A 387 -83.38 -68.11 17.02
N ARG A 388 -83.27 -68.51 18.29
CA ARG A 388 -82.42 -67.78 19.27
C ARG A 388 -80.96 -67.66 18.81
N THR A 389 -80.40 -68.69 18.17
CA THR A 389 -79.03 -68.61 17.62
C THR A 389 -78.95 -67.71 16.39
N ILE A 390 -79.97 -67.68 15.53
CA ILE A 390 -80.02 -66.79 14.36
C ILE A 390 -80.13 -65.32 14.80
N ASP A 391 -80.95 -65.00 15.79
CA ASP A 391 -81.06 -63.64 16.34
C ASP A 391 -79.74 -63.18 16.98
N ASN A 392 -79.07 -64.05 17.73
CA ASN A 392 -77.76 -63.77 18.32
C ASN A 392 -76.67 -63.54 17.25
N LEU A 393 -76.63 -64.39 16.22
CA LEU A 393 -75.71 -64.23 15.09
C LEU A 393 -75.98 -62.95 14.30
N THR A 394 -77.25 -62.60 14.09
CA THR A 394 -77.66 -61.37 13.38
C THR A 394 -77.29 -60.12 14.16
N ASN A 395 -77.48 -60.11 15.48
CA ASN A 395 -77.02 -59.03 16.35
C ASN A 395 -75.48 -58.93 16.38
N SER A 396 -74.76 -60.06 16.44
CA SER A 396 -73.30 -60.11 16.39
C SER A 396 -72.75 -59.56 15.06
N TYR A 397 -73.33 -59.98 13.93
CA TYR A 397 -72.98 -59.46 12.61
C TYR A 397 -73.20 -57.95 12.49
N ARG A 398 -74.32 -57.42 13.01
CA ARG A 398 -74.58 -55.97 13.04
C ARG A 398 -73.56 -55.21 13.89
N MET A 399 -73.11 -55.77 15.02
CA MET A 399 -72.07 -55.14 15.85
C MET A 399 -70.72 -55.11 15.11
N LEU A 400 -70.30 -56.25 14.54
CA LEU A 400 -69.06 -56.35 13.76
C LEU A 400 -69.08 -55.42 12.53
N GLN A 401 -70.23 -55.24 11.88
CA GLN A 401 -70.39 -54.29 10.78
C GLN A 401 -70.21 -52.84 11.25
N ASN A 402 -70.85 -52.45 12.36
CA ASN A 402 -70.67 -51.11 12.95
C ASN A 402 -69.21 -50.84 13.37
N GLU A 403 -68.52 -51.85 13.91
CA GLU A 403 -67.10 -51.78 14.28
C GLU A 403 -66.20 -51.65 13.04
N LEU A 404 -66.49 -52.38 11.97
CA LEU A 404 -65.82 -52.29 10.68
C LEU A 404 -66.01 -50.92 10.01
N ASP A 405 -67.22 -50.38 10.03
CA ASP A 405 -67.54 -49.06 9.47
C ASP A 405 -66.87 -47.93 10.29
N SER A 406 -66.86 -48.05 11.62
CA SER A 406 -66.13 -47.15 12.51
C SER A 406 -64.62 -47.19 12.26
N SER A 407 -64.03 -48.39 12.18
CA SER A 407 -62.60 -48.58 11.89
C SER A 407 -62.24 -48.03 10.50
N SER A 408 -63.07 -48.28 9.49
CA SER A 408 -62.94 -47.72 8.14
C SER A 408 -63.05 -46.19 8.12
N GLY A 409 -63.83 -45.60 9.03
CA GLY A 409 -63.87 -44.16 9.29
C GLY A 409 -62.53 -43.62 9.79
N HIS A 410 -61.96 -44.24 10.83
CA HIS A 410 -60.67 -43.85 11.42
C HIS A 410 -59.49 -44.04 10.45
N ILE A 411 -59.49 -45.12 9.66
CA ILE A 411 -58.48 -45.34 8.60
C ILE A 411 -58.56 -44.22 7.55
N ARG A 412 -59.77 -43.75 7.22
CA ARG A 412 -59.97 -42.64 6.28
C ARG A 412 -59.47 -41.30 6.82
N THR A 413 -59.72 -40.99 8.11
CA THR A 413 -59.20 -39.74 8.71
C THR A 413 -57.67 -39.76 8.80
N LEU A 414 -57.09 -40.85 9.31
CA LEU A 414 -55.63 -41.03 9.37
C LEU A 414 -54.99 -40.95 7.97
N SER A 415 -55.62 -41.51 6.94
CA SER A 415 -55.14 -41.39 5.55
C SER A 415 -55.15 -39.94 5.06
N THR A 416 -56.17 -39.13 5.41
CA THR A 416 -56.19 -37.70 5.08
C THR A 416 -55.19 -36.88 5.88
N GLU A 417 -54.93 -37.23 7.14
CA GLU A 417 -53.93 -36.58 7.99
C GLU A 417 -52.51 -36.86 7.47
N ILE A 418 -52.18 -38.13 7.17
CA ILE A 418 -50.92 -38.53 6.53
C ILE A 418 -50.72 -37.78 5.21
N SER A 419 -51.76 -37.69 4.36
CA SER A 419 -51.70 -36.96 3.09
C SER A 419 -51.41 -35.46 3.29
N ASN A 420 -51.99 -34.85 4.32
CA ASN A 420 -51.77 -33.44 4.64
C ASN A 420 -50.38 -33.18 5.27
N LEU A 421 -49.86 -34.11 6.08
CA LEU A 421 -48.51 -34.05 6.63
C LEU A 421 -47.45 -34.25 5.54
N GLN A 422 -47.62 -35.20 4.63
CA GLN A 422 -46.77 -35.38 3.45
C GLN A 422 -46.71 -34.11 2.58
N ARG A 423 -47.86 -33.46 2.37
CA ARG A 423 -47.93 -32.18 1.64
C ARG A 423 -47.18 -31.05 2.37
N GLN A 424 -47.33 -30.94 3.70
CA GLN A 424 -46.61 -29.95 4.50
C GLN A 424 -45.09 -30.19 4.47
N LEU A 425 -44.65 -31.44 4.69
CA LEU A 425 -43.24 -31.82 4.59
C LEU A 425 -42.64 -31.49 3.22
N THR A 426 -43.39 -31.71 2.13
CA THR A 426 -42.98 -31.36 0.76
C THR A 426 -42.79 -29.84 0.60
N ILE A 427 -43.73 -29.03 1.11
CA ILE A 427 -43.67 -27.56 1.05
C ILE A 427 -42.47 -27.02 1.85
N VAL A 428 -42.26 -27.52 3.08
CA VAL A 428 -41.13 -27.12 3.93
C VAL A 428 -39.80 -27.52 3.29
N THR A 429 -39.70 -28.73 2.74
CA THR A 429 -38.49 -29.23 2.08
C THR A 429 -38.11 -28.37 0.87
N GLU A 430 -39.08 -28.05 0.00
CA GLU A 430 -38.80 -27.21 -1.19
C GLU A 430 -38.53 -25.75 -0.81
N SER A 431 -39.16 -25.23 0.25
CA SER A 431 -38.85 -23.89 0.79
C SER A 431 -37.41 -23.79 1.30
N HIS A 432 -36.97 -24.75 2.13
CA HIS A 432 -35.61 -24.80 2.66
C HIS A 432 -34.57 -25.03 1.55
N LYS A 433 -34.90 -25.86 0.56
CA LYS A 433 -34.07 -26.07 -0.65
C LYS A 433 -33.94 -24.79 -1.49
N LYS A 434 -35.00 -23.98 -1.61
CA LYS A 434 -34.96 -22.67 -2.27
C LYS A 434 -34.08 -21.68 -1.48
N GLU A 435 -34.28 -21.57 -0.17
CA GLU A 435 -33.49 -20.72 0.72
C GLU A 435 -31.99 -21.05 0.66
N LEU A 436 -31.62 -22.32 0.72
CA LEU A 436 -30.23 -22.79 0.52
C LEU A 436 -29.68 -22.51 -0.88
N SER A 437 -30.51 -22.39 -1.91
CA SER A 437 -30.07 -22.00 -3.26
C SER A 437 -29.87 -20.48 -3.39
N GLU A 438 -30.67 -19.69 -2.68
CA GLU A 438 -30.57 -18.23 -2.68
C GLU A 438 -29.34 -17.78 -1.87
N GLN A 439 -29.06 -18.40 -0.72
CA GLN A 439 -27.82 -18.18 0.04
C GLN A 439 -26.56 -18.53 -0.77
N ARG A 440 -26.55 -19.65 -1.51
CA ARG A 440 -25.39 -20.02 -2.37
C ARG A 440 -25.13 -18.98 -3.45
N ARG A 441 -26.17 -18.54 -4.15
CA ARG A 441 -26.10 -17.46 -5.15
C ARG A 441 -25.57 -16.16 -4.55
N GLU A 442 -25.89 -15.85 -3.30
CA GLU A 442 -25.40 -14.66 -2.60
C GLU A 442 -23.91 -14.78 -2.21
N PHE A 443 -23.46 -15.93 -1.72
CA PHE A 443 -22.03 -16.19 -1.51
C PHE A 443 -21.23 -16.18 -2.83
N GLU A 444 -21.76 -16.75 -3.91
CA GLU A 444 -21.15 -16.73 -5.25
C GLU A 444 -21.00 -15.29 -5.78
N LEU A 445 -22.02 -14.44 -5.59
CA LEU A 445 -21.97 -13.02 -5.96
C LEU A 445 -21.00 -12.21 -5.09
N HIS A 446 -20.98 -12.44 -3.77
CA HIS A 446 -20.01 -11.80 -2.87
C HIS A 446 -18.58 -12.15 -3.29
N PHE A 447 -18.28 -13.44 -3.42
CA PHE A 447 -16.97 -13.94 -3.82
C PHE A 447 -16.54 -13.39 -5.20
N ALA A 448 -17.46 -13.29 -6.16
CA ALA A 448 -17.17 -12.69 -7.46
C ALA A 448 -16.86 -11.17 -7.36
N SER A 449 -17.55 -10.44 -6.49
CA SER A 449 -17.30 -9.01 -6.28
C SER A 449 -15.98 -8.75 -5.53
N GLU A 450 -15.68 -9.57 -4.52
CA GLU A 450 -14.45 -9.53 -3.73
C GLU A 450 -13.23 -9.92 -4.57
N ALA A 451 -13.34 -10.98 -5.38
CA ALA A 451 -12.33 -11.34 -6.36
C ALA A 451 -12.09 -10.23 -7.40
N LYS A 452 -13.12 -9.50 -7.85
CA LYS A 452 -12.92 -8.33 -8.71
C LYS A 452 -12.15 -7.23 -7.99
N LEU A 453 -12.56 -6.87 -6.77
CA LEU A 453 -11.90 -5.82 -5.98
C LEU A 453 -10.43 -6.15 -5.70
N ASN A 454 -10.12 -7.40 -5.34
CA ASN A 454 -8.75 -7.85 -5.09
C ASN A 454 -7.88 -7.83 -6.36
N ASN A 455 -8.44 -8.14 -7.54
CA ASN A 455 -7.72 -7.97 -8.81
C ASN A 455 -7.49 -6.48 -9.14
N GLU A 456 -8.46 -5.61 -8.90
CA GLU A 456 -8.36 -4.18 -9.19
C GLU A 456 -7.31 -3.52 -8.26
N LEU A 457 -7.31 -3.85 -6.97
CA LEU A 457 -6.27 -3.47 -6.01
C LEU A 457 -4.87 -4.01 -6.41
N LEU A 458 -4.77 -5.27 -6.85
CA LEU A 458 -3.50 -5.82 -7.34
C LEU A 458 -2.96 -5.03 -8.55
N THR A 459 -3.82 -4.69 -9.52
CA THR A 459 -3.41 -3.85 -10.66
C THR A 459 -3.02 -2.42 -10.27
N GLN A 460 -3.61 -1.88 -9.20
CA GLN A 460 -3.22 -0.57 -8.65
C GLN A 460 -1.85 -0.64 -7.95
N ILE A 461 -1.57 -1.72 -7.21
CA ILE A 461 -0.27 -1.99 -6.59
C ILE A 461 0.81 -2.16 -7.68
N ASP A 462 0.56 -2.97 -8.71
CA ASP A 462 1.49 -3.14 -9.84
C ASP A 462 1.77 -1.82 -10.57
N ALA A 463 0.74 -1.01 -10.83
CA ALA A 463 0.90 0.31 -11.45
C ALA A 463 1.74 1.26 -10.58
N SER A 464 1.52 1.26 -9.27
CA SER A 464 2.31 2.05 -8.30
C SER A 464 3.77 1.61 -8.26
N ILE A 465 4.02 0.29 -8.22
CA ILE A 465 5.37 -0.30 -8.29
C ILE A 465 6.08 0.08 -9.59
N ILE A 466 5.38 0.07 -10.73
CA ILE A 466 5.95 0.50 -12.02
C ILE A 466 6.29 1.99 -11.99
N SER A 467 5.40 2.85 -11.48
CA SER A 467 5.62 4.30 -11.39
C SER A 467 6.82 4.65 -10.51
N HIS A 468 6.88 4.10 -9.29
CA HIS A 468 7.99 4.33 -8.36
C HIS A 468 9.33 3.80 -8.91
N ASN A 469 9.33 2.71 -9.69
CA ASN A 469 10.56 2.25 -10.35
C ASN A 469 11.00 3.14 -11.51
N GLN A 470 10.07 3.77 -12.25
CA GLN A 470 10.41 4.78 -13.27
C GLN A 470 10.99 6.05 -12.64
N GLU A 471 10.36 6.56 -11.58
CA GLU A 471 10.85 7.70 -10.81
C GLU A 471 12.25 7.44 -10.25
N LYS A 472 12.46 6.27 -9.64
CA LYS A 472 13.77 5.83 -9.12
C LYS A 472 14.85 5.79 -10.20
N GLU A 473 14.57 5.31 -11.40
CA GLU A 473 15.57 5.32 -12.48
C GLU A 473 15.81 6.73 -13.03
N ASN A 474 14.78 7.60 -13.08
CA ASN A 474 14.95 9.02 -13.43
C ASN A 474 15.87 9.73 -12.42
N LEU A 475 15.65 9.54 -11.12
CA LEU A 475 16.52 10.07 -10.05
C LEU A 475 17.95 9.52 -10.16
N LEU A 476 18.12 8.22 -10.49
CA LEU A 476 19.44 7.64 -10.74
C LEU A 476 20.11 8.22 -11.99
N VAL A 477 19.37 8.56 -13.05
CA VAL A 477 19.91 9.23 -14.24
C VAL A 477 20.35 10.66 -13.92
N ILE A 478 19.55 11.42 -13.17
CA ILE A 478 19.91 12.77 -12.71
C ILE A 478 21.17 12.72 -11.85
N ALA A 479 21.21 11.89 -10.80
CA ALA A 479 22.37 11.77 -9.93
C ALA A 479 23.64 11.28 -10.65
N ARG A 480 23.52 10.43 -11.70
CA ARG A 480 24.66 10.07 -12.57
C ARG A 480 25.16 11.26 -13.38
N GLN A 481 24.26 12.10 -13.90
CA GLN A 481 24.61 13.28 -14.70
C GLN A 481 25.21 14.41 -13.84
N GLU A 482 24.68 14.65 -12.64
CA GLU A 482 25.26 15.58 -11.65
C GLU A 482 26.66 15.14 -11.24
N ARG A 483 26.83 13.87 -10.88
CA ARG A 483 28.15 13.32 -10.52
C ARG A 483 29.16 13.46 -11.66
N LYS A 484 28.74 13.25 -12.92
CA LYS A 484 29.57 13.48 -14.11
C LYS A 484 29.96 14.96 -14.27
N GLY A 485 29.03 15.90 -14.03
CA GLY A 485 29.34 17.34 -14.04
C GLY A 485 30.34 17.74 -12.95
N LEU A 486 30.21 17.17 -11.75
CA LEU A 486 31.17 17.36 -10.66
C LEU A 486 32.53 16.72 -10.96
N GLU A 487 32.57 15.53 -11.57
CA GLU A 487 33.80 14.88 -12.05
C GLU A 487 34.51 15.77 -13.10
N GLU A 488 33.76 16.37 -14.05
CA GLU A 488 34.29 17.27 -15.08
C GLU A 488 34.83 18.60 -14.51
N GLU A 489 34.13 19.23 -13.56
CA GLU A 489 34.62 20.45 -12.89
C GLU A 489 35.79 20.16 -11.95
N MET A 490 35.80 19.03 -11.23
CA MET A 490 36.97 18.61 -10.45
C MET A 490 38.20 18.43 -11.35
N GLU A 491 38.05 17.87 -12.54
CA GLU A 491 39.15 17.70 -13.50
C GLU A 491 39.57 19.04 -14.14
N ARG A 492 38.64 19.98 -14.34
CA ARG A 492 38.97 21.37 -14.70
C ARG A 492 39.76 22.10 -13.60
N LEU A 493 39.33 21.99 -12.35
CA LEU A 493 40.03 22.56 -11.19
C LEU A 493 41.42 21.94 -10.98
N ARG A 494 41.58 20.63 -11.18
CA ARG A 494 42.89 19.94 -11.18
C ARG A 494 43.84 20.53 -12.22
N ARG A 495 43.39 20.67 -13.47
CA ARG A 495 44.21 21.25 -14.56
C ARG A 495 44.61 22.70 -14.27
N MET A 496 43.71 23.53 -13.76
CA MET A 496 44.05 24.91 -13.36
C MET A 496 45.04 24.95 -12.18
N LEU A 497 44.92 24.03 -11.22
CA LEU A 497 45.87 23.91 -10.11
C LEU A 497 47.26 23.45 -10.60
N ASP A 498 47.33 22.48 -11.51
CA ASP A 498 48.59 22.03 -12.09
C ASP A 498 49.25 23.11 -12.96
N GLU A 499 48.47 23.88 -13.74
CA GLU A 499 48.96 25.06 -14.46
C GLU A 499 49.54 26.14 -13.53
N GLU A 500 48.88 26.43 -12.42
CA GLU A 500 49.34 27.41 -11.42
C GLU A 500 50.59 26.89 -10.68
N VAL A 501 50.63 25.59 -10.35
CA VAL A 501 51.83 24.94 -9.80
C VAL A 501 52.99 24.98 -10.79
N MET A 502 52.74 24.85 -12.09
CA MET A 502 53.76 24.99 -13.14
C MET A 502 54.21 26.45 -13.32
N ARG A 503 53.29 27.43 -13.28
CA ARG A 503 53.64 28.87 -13.26
C ARG A 503 54.51 29.21 -12.04
N ARG A 504 54.18 28.70 -10.85
CA ARG A 504 54.99 28.90 -9.64
C ARG A 504 56.36 28.27 -9.76
N LYS A 505 56.47 27.03 -10.24
CA LYS A 505 57.77 26.38 -10.50
C LYS A 505 58.61 27.14 -11.52
N GLU A 506 58.01 27.74 -12.56
CA GLU A 506 58.75 28.54 -13.54
C GLU A 506 59.18 29.89 -12.98
N MET A 507 58.31 30.56 -12.20
CA MET A 507 58.67 31.78 -11.48
C MET A 507 59.78 31.53 -10.45
N GLU A 508 59.73 30.40 -9.74
CA GLU A 508 60.78 29.94 -8.82
C GLU A 508 62.10 29.68 -9.56
N LYS A 509 62.09 29.01 -10.73
CA LYS A 509 63.29 28.89 -11.57
C LYS A 509 63.84 30.24 -12.01
N ILE A 510 62.99 31.19 -12.42
CA ILE A 510 63.41 32.53 -12.86
C ILE A 510 63.99 33.34 -11.68
N GLN A 511 63.39 33.26 -10.49
CA GLN A 511 63.94 33.84 -9.27
C GLN A 511 65.26 33.18 -8.86
N VAL A 512 65.36 31.85 -8.91
CA VAL A 512 66.63 31.14 -8.65
C VAL A 512 67.69 31.49 -9.69
N ALA A 513 67.36 31.60 -10.97
CA ALA A 513 68.30 31.99 -12.02
C ALA A 513 68.84 33.41 -11.80
N THR A 514 67.95 34.38 -11.56
CA THR A 514 68.34 35.78 -11.28
C THR A 514 69.07 35.94 -9.94
N ALA A 515 68.73 35.14 -8.93
CA ALA A 515 69.45 35.08 -7.65
C ALA A 515 70.83 34.41 -7.81
N THR A 516 71.00 33.39 -8.66
CA THR A 516 72.30 32.74 -8.87
C THR A 516 73.33 33.61 -9.57
N GLN A 517 72.93 34.72 -10.20
CA GLN A 517 73.85 35.76 -10.66
C GLN A 517 74.34 36.68 -9.51
N ASN A 518 73.72 36.60 -8.32
CA ASN A 518 74.05 37.34 -7.10
C ASN A 518 74.43 36.42 -5.92
N VAL A 519 75.55 35.71 -6.08
CA VAL A 519 76.46 35.23 -5.02
C VAL A 519 75.83 34.59 -3.75
N ALA A 520 75.58 33.27 -3.86
CA ALA A 520 75.88 32.24 -2.85
C ALA A 520 75.15 32.18 -1.48
N ILE A 521 75.30 31.01 -0.82
CA ILE A 521 74.75 30.57 0.48
C ILE A 521 73.28 30.09 0.39
N GLN A 522 72.97 28.84 0.03
CA GLN A 522 73.24 27.53 0.66
C GLN A 522 72.16 27.03 1.65
N LEU A 523 71.51 25.91 1.28
CA LEU A 523 71.07 24.79 2.16
C LEU A 523 69.96 25.12 3.20
N GLN A 524 69.09 24.23 3.70
CA GLN A 524 68.68 22.82 3.51
C GLN A 524 67.29 22.71 4.24
N LYS A 525 66.32 21.82 3.99
CA LYS A 525 66.35 20.38 3.67
C LYS A 525 64.94 19.86 3.27
N SER A 526 64.92 18.87 2.38
CA SER A 526 63.98 17.73 2.25
C SER A 526 62.88 17.54 3.32
N SER A 527 61.60 17.31 2.96
CA SER A 527 61.04 16.21 2.15
C SER A 527 61.02 14.82 2.82
N LYS A 528 59.81 14.33 3.11
CA LYS A 528 59.40 12.91 3.15
C LYS A 528 57.95 12.84 2.64
N TYR A 529 57.71 12.28 1.45
CA TYR A 529 57.28 10.88 1.23
C TYR A 529 55.97 10.58 2.01
N ILE A 530 54.79 10.62 1.37
CA ILE A 530 54.25 9.62 0.40
C ILE A 530 54.01 8.26 1.09
N LEU A 531 52.75 7.83 1.16
CA LEU A 531 52.21 6.57 0.63
C LEU A 531 50.64 6.56 0.73
N PRO A 532 49.91 5.70 -0.02
CA PRO A 532 48.45 5.82 -0.22
C PRO A 532 47.65 4.58 0.20
N PHE A 533 46.34 4.58 -0.04
CA PHE A 533 45.52 3.39 -0.38
C PHE A 533 44.32 3.87 -1.22
N SER A 534 43.94 3.34 -2.39
CA SER A 534 44.02 1.99 -3.00
C SER A 534 42.87 1.04 -2.62
N THR A 535 41.77 1.20 -3.36
CA THR A 535 40.76 0.21 -3.75
C THR A 535 41.07 -1.26 -3.48
N TYR A 536 40.17 -1.94 -2.76
CA TYR A 536 40.04 -3.40 -2.77
C TYR A 536 38.57 -3.84 -2.82
N LEU A 537 38.05 -4.06 -4.02
CA LEU A 537 36.89 -4.93 -4.26
C LEU A 537 37.41 -6.29 -4.72
N ILE A 538 37.30 -7.32 -3.88
CA ILE A 538 37.54 -8.71 -4.27
C ILE A 538 36.39 -9.55 -3.72
N ARG A 539 35.69 -10.26 -4.62
CA ARG A 539 34.61 -11.21 -4.29
C ARG A 539 35.01 -12.59 -4.83
N PRO A 540 35.26 -13.58 -3.97
CA PRO A 540 35.33 -14.98 -4.40
C PRO A 540 33.95 -15.48 -4.87
N SER A 541 33.95 -16.48 -5.73
CA SER A 541 32.77 -17.25 -6.17
C SER A 541 33.22 -18.68 -6.42
N ILE A 542 32.27 -19.58 -6.71
CA ILE A 542 32.48 -21.02 -7.02
C ILE A 542 33.13 -21.81 -5.82
N GLU A 543 32.91 -23.11 -5.59
CA GLU A 543 32.39 -24.20 -6.42
C GLU A 543 31.29 -25.05 -5.73
N THR A 544 30.64 -25.90 -6.52
CA THR A 544 29.58 -26.85 -6.18
C THR A 544 30.10 -28.19 -5.63
N ALA A 545 29.35 -28.84 -4.74
CA ALA A 545 29.49 -30.27 -4.44
C ALA A 545 28.11 -30.90 -4.14
N ASP A 546 27.86 -32.09 -4.70
CA ASP A 546 26.59 -32.82 -4.61
C ASP A 546 26.50 -33.76 -3.39
N ALA A 547 25.24 -34.08 -3.05
CA ALA A 547 24.77 -35.29 -2.35
C ALA A 547 25.27 -35.60 -0.91
N VAL A 548 24.32 -35.92 -0.03
CA VAL A 548 24.03 -37.32 0.35
C VAL A 548 22.77 -37.37 1.22
N GLU A 549 21.85 -38.28 0.90
CA GLU A 549 20.65 -38.58 1.71
C GLU A 549 21.03 -39.22 3.05
N LYS A 550 20.22 -38.98 4.10
CA LYS A 550 20.12 -39.88 5.25
C LYS A 550 18.86 -39.64 6.09
N ASP A 551 18.03 -40.66 6.17
CA ASP A 551 16.93 -40.75 7.13
C ASP A 551 17.45 -41.22 8.49
N ILE A 552 17.21 -40.44 9.55
CA ILE A 552 17.26 -40.93 10.93
C ILE A 552 16.08 -40.37 11.72
N LYS A 553 15.03 -41.21 11.80
CA LYS A 553 14.14 -41.50 12.94
C LYS A 553 13.86 -40.43 14.00
N CYS A 554 12.57 -40.32 14.34
CA CYS A 554 12.07 -39.81 15.60
C CYS A 554 12.69 -40.53 16.82
N ASP A 555 12.81 -39.81 17.94
CA ASP A 555 12.80 -40.37 19.30
C ASP A 555 12.15 -39.34 20.23
N ASP A 556 11.26 -39.77 21.13
CA ASP A 556 10.33 -38.88 21.85
C ASP A 556 11.01 -38.20 23.05
N ASN A 557 10.86 -36.88 23.18
CA ASN A 557 11.20 -36.16 24.42
C ASN A 557 10.15 -35.07 24.72
N ASP A 558 9.36 -35.29 25.79
CA ASP A 558 8.38 -34.34 26.33
C ASP A 558 9.05 -33.09 26.96
N GLU A 559 9.46 -32.11 26.15
CA GLU A 559 9.87 -30.79 26.65
C GLU A 559 8.93 -29.65 26.18
N LYS A 560 7.66 -29.83 26.54
CA LYS A 560 6.62 -28.80 26.80
C LYS A 560 6.84 -27.41 26.17
N CYS A 561 6.92 -27.35 24.84
CA CYS A 561 6.97 -26.09 24.12
C CYS A 561 5.55 -25.51 24.05
N GLU A 562 5.34 -24.31 24.56
CA GLU A 562 4.04 -23.64 24.49
C GLU A 562 3.86 -23.08 23.08
N GLU A 563 3.07 -23.78 22.26
CA GLU A 563 2.77 -23.44 20.86
C GLU A 563 2.07 -22.06 20.79
N LYS A 564 2.88 -21.01 20.58
CA LYS A 564 2.40 -19.71 20.12
C LYS A 564 1.57 -19.93 18.85
N SER A 565 0.40 -19.30 18.77
CA SER A 565 -0.53 -19.53 17.66
C SER A 565 0.13 -19.25 16.31
N LEU A 566 -0.26 -19.94 15.24
CA LEU A 566 0.18 -19.60 13.88
C LEU A 566 -0.12 -18.12 13.55
N GLU A 567 -1.23 -17.60 14.05
CA GLU A 567 -1.61 -16.17 14.00
C GLU A 567 -0.60 -15.26 14.74
N GLU A 568 -0.05 -15.75 15.87
CA GLU A 568 0.88 -15.05 16.76
C GLU A 568 2.35 -15.17 16.30
N VAL A 569 2.67 -16.15 15.45
CA VAL A 569 3.96 -16.27 14.77
C VAL A 569 3.99 -15.46 13.46
N ILE A 570 2.85 -15.32 12.78
CA ILE A 570 2.74 -14.55 11.51
C ILE A 570 2.42 -13.07 11.76
N TYR A 571 1.63 -12.74 12.80
CA TYR A 571 1.16 -11.37 13.08
C TYR A 571 1.39 -10.90 14.53
N GLY A 572 2.02 -11.71 15.38
CA GLY A 572 2.44 -11.26 16.71
C GLY A 572 3.56 -10.22 16.64
N GLU A 573 3.68 -9.41 17.68
CA GLU A 573 4.63 -8.28 17.73
C GLU A 573 6.07 -8.78 17.49
N SER A 574 6.71 -8.25 16.44
CA SER A 574 8.04 -8.68 16.03
C SER A 574 9.10 -8.21 17.02
N GLU A 575 9.40 -9.03 18.04
CA GLU A 575 10.58 -8.86 18.88
C GLU A 575 11.84 -8.73 18.00
N GLU A 576 12.69 -7.76 18.33
CA GLU A 576 13.78 -7.30 17.48
C GLU A 576 14.91 -8.36 17.34
N LEU A 577 14.75 -9.30 16.41
CA LEU A 577 15.79 -10.29 16.08
C LEU A 577 16.81 -9.78 15.05
N ILE A 578 17.59 -8.83 15.58
CA ILE A 578 18.86 -8.24 15.13
C ILE A 578 19.78 -9.27 14.43
N ILE A 579 19.56 -9.54 13.13
CA ILE A 579 20.40 -10.46 12.32
C ILE A 579 20.90 -9.83 11.01
N THR A 580 20.28 -8.75 10.51
CA THR A 580 20.84 -7.98 9.36
C THR A 580 21.97 -7.02 9.75
N ASP A 581 22.18 -6.76 11.05
CA ASP A 581 23.22 -5.84 11.54
C ASP A 581 24.62 -6.50 11.69
N ILE A 582 24.70 -7.81 11.44
CA ILE A 582 25.90 -8.67 11.55
C ILE A 582 27.08 -8.19 10.68
N ARG A 583 26.86 -7.27 9.72
CA ARG A 583 27.94 -6.72 8.88
C ARG A 583 28.68 -5.52 9.49
N ASN A 584 28.08 -4.81 10.46
CA ASN A 584 28.54 -3.46 10.84
C ASN A 584 28.83 -3.25 12.35
N GLN A 585 28.58 -4.24 13.23
CA GLN A 585 28.94 -4.15 14.65
C GLN A 585 30.13 -5.06 15.00
N ALA A 586 30.98 -4.63 15.94
CA ALA A 586 32.32 -5.18 16.16
C ALA A 586 32.46 -6.05 17.42
N ASP A 587 33.57 -6.80 17.46
CA ASP A 587 34.23 -7.35 18.66
C ASP A 587 33.40 -8.21 19.63
N THR A 588 32.40 -8.94 19.13
CA THR A 588 31.85 -10.13 19.82
C THR A 588 32.26 -11.42 19.11
N SER A 589 32.91 -12.33 19.85
CA SER A 589 33.48 -13.58 19.34
C SER A 589 32.43 -14.69 19.15
N VAL A 590 31.37 -14.38 18.39
CA VAL A 590 30.38 -15.36 17.93
C VAL A 590 31.09 -16.37 17.03
N THR A 591 31.46 -17.51 17.63
CA THR A 591 32.23 -18.56 16.96
C THR A 591 31.47 -19.07 15.75
N SER A 592 32.15 -19.34 14.63
CA SER A 592 31.53 -19.83 13.38
C SER A 592 30.59 -21.05 13.58
N GLN A 593 30.86 -21.85 14.60
CA GLN A 593 30.04 -22.97 15.05
C GLN A 593 28.63 -22.57 15.53
N SER A 594 28.46 -21.39 16.14
CA SER A 594 27.15 -20.83 16.55
C SER A 594 26.35 -20.37 15.33
N ILE A 595 26.99 -19.69 14.37
CA ILE A 595 26.35 -19.32 13.10
C ILE A 595 25.91 -20.58 12.34
N THR A 596 26.75 -21.63 12.36
CA THR A 596 26.40 -22.93 11.78
C THR A 596 25.17 -23.53 12.48
N GLN A 597 25.09 -23.49 13.81
CA GLN A 597 23.92 -24.00 14.57
C GLN A 597 22.62 -23.21 14.29
N ILE A 598 22.70 -21.90 14.05
CA ILE A 598 21.53 -21.10 13.65
C ILE A 598 21.08 -21.51 12.23
N ILE A 599 22.02 -21.68 11.31
CA ILE A 599 21.73 -22.10 9.93
C ILE A 599 21.18 -23.53 9.88
N THR A 600 21.72 -24.48 10.66
CA THR A 600 21.15 -25.84 10.71
C THR A 600 19.72 -25.82 11.26
N LYS A 601 19.45 -25.06 12.34
CA LYS A 601 18.08 -24.91 12.86
C LYS A 601 17.12 -24.27 11.86
N GLN A 602 17.57 -23.29 11.07
CA GLN A 602 16.76 -22.71 9.99
C GLN A 602 16.53 -23.69 8.84
N LEU A 603 17.50 -24.55 8.51
CA LEU A 603 17.35 -25.62 7.51
C LEU A 603 16.47 -26.78 8.01
N GLU A 604 16.54 -27.11 9.30
CA GLU A 604 15.67 -28.08 9.98
C GLU A 604 14.22 -27.58 9.96
N HIS A 605 13.97 -26.36 10.45
CA HIS A 605 12.64 -25.73 10.43
C HIS A 605 12.06 -25.54 9.02
N THR A 606 12.86 -25.12 8.03
CA THR A 606 12.36 -25.01 6.65
C THR A 606 12.12 -26.37 5.98
N ARG A 607 12.83 -27.43 6.42
CA ARG A 607 12.54 -28.81 6.01
C ARG A 607 11.27 -29.35 6.69
N GLU A 608 11.02 -29.01 7.94
CA GLU A 608 9.78 -29.33 8.65
C GLU A 608 8.57 -28.65 7.99
N LEU A 609 8.64 -27.35 7.70
CA LEU A 609 7.62 -26.62 6.94
C LEU A 609 7.42 -27.21 5.53
N LEU A 610 8.49 -27.65 4.85
CA LEU A 610 8.37 -28.32 3.55
C LEU A 610 7.65 -29.67 3.69
N ASN A 611 8.03 -30.49 4.67
CA ASN A 611 7.37 -31.77 4.95
C ASN A 611 5.87 -31.58 5.29
N GLU A 612 5.52 -30.56 6.06
CA GLU A 612 4.12 -30.22 6.37
C GLU A 612 3.37 -29.73 5.12
N THR A 613 4.01 -28.92 4.28
CA THR A 613 3.45 -28.47 3.00
C THR A 613 3.22 -29.65 2.04
N GLU A 614 4.14 -30.62 2.00
CA GLU A 614 3.98 -31.85 1.21
C GLU A 614 2.87 -32.76 1.79
N ALA A 615 2.79 -32.93 3.11
CA ALA A 615 1.77 -33.73 3.77
C ALA A 615 0.36 -33.14 3.61
N THR A 616 0.21 -31.83 3.76
CA THR A 616 -1.06 -31.11 3.53
C THR A 616 -1.47 -31.15 2.06
N ASN A 617 -0.52 -30.98 1.13
CA ASN A 617 -0.78 -31.14 -0.31
C ASN A 617 -1.20 -32.58 -0.66
N ALA A 618 -0.54 -33.60 -0.12
CA ALA A 618 -0.92 -35.01 -0.32
C ALA A 618 -2.36 -35.28 0.17
N LYS A 619 -2.73 -34.76 1.34
CA LYS A 619 -4.10 -34.81 1.89
C LYS A 619 -5.12 -34.09 1.01
N LEU A 620 -4.79 -32.93 0.45
CA LEU A 620 -5.64 -32.21 -0.50
C LEU A 620 -5.79 -32.97 -1.83
N VAL A 621 -4.74 -33.63 -2.33
CA VAL A 621 -4.79 -34.49 -3.51
C VAL A 621 -5.68 -35.72 -3.28
N GLU A 622 -5.63 -36.34 -2.09
CA GLU A 622 -6.54 -37.43 -1.72
C GLU A 622 -8.00 -36.95 -1.63
N GLN A 623 -8.26 -35.83 -0.94
CA GLN A 623 -9.59 -35.23 -0.89
C GLN A 623 -10.13 -34.89 -2.29
N ALA A 624 -9.30 -34.32 -3.16
CA ALA A 624 -9.66 -34.04 -4.55
C ALA A 624 -9.92 -35.32 -5.37
N LYS A 625 -9.24 -36.43 -5.06
CA LYS A 625 -9.50 -37.75 -5.67
C LYS A 625 -10.83 -38.33 -5.21
N LEU A 626 -11.12 -38.28 -3.90
CA LEU A 626 -12.37 -38.75 -3.30
C LEU A 626 -13.58 -37.94 -3.81
N LEU A 627 -13.49 -36.61 -3.80
CA LEU A 627 -14.54 -35.73 -4.33
C LEU A 627 -14.81 -35.97 -5.82
N LYS A 628 -13.76 -36.18 -6.63
CA LYS A 628 -13.92 -36.51 -8.05
C LYS A 628 -14.63 -37.85 -8.26
N GLU A 629 -14.40 -38.85 -7.40
CA GLU A 629 -15.12 -40.12 -7.51
C GLU A 629 -16.53 -40.06 -6.95
N GLU A 630 -16.81 -39.30 -5.88
CA GLU A 630 -18.18 -39.09 -5.41
C GLU A 630 -19.02 -38.31 -6.44
N ILE A 631 -18.44 -37.34 -7.15
CA ILE A 631 -19.09 -36.70 -8.30
C ILE A 631 -19.42 -37.73 -9.39
N ARG A 632 -18.44 -38.55 -9.82
CA ARG A 632 -18.70 -39.62 -10.81
C ARG A 632 -19.72 -40.63 -10.33
N ARG A 633 -19.75 -40.95 -9.04
CA ARG A 633 -20.74 -41.84 -8.43
C ARG A 633 -22.15 -41.21 -8.50
N MET A 634 -22.30 -39.94 -8.12
CA MET A 634 -23.56 -39.21 -8.25
C MET A 634 -24.00 -39.07 -9.72
N GLU A 635 -23.09 -38.87 -10.65
CA GLU A 635 -23.37 -38.87 -12.10
C GLU A 635 -23.89 -40.25 -12.56
N ARG A 636 -23.19 -41.34 -12.18
CA ARG A 636 -23.61 -42.72 -12.45
C ARG A 636 -24.99 -43.03 -11.83
N ASP A 637 -25.27 -42.58 -10.60
CA ASP A 637 -26.57 -42.76 -9.94
C ASP A 637 -27.69 -41.95 -10.61
N ARG A 638 -27.42 -40.69 -11.00
CA ARG A 638 -28.36 -39.85 -11.76
C ARG A 638 -28.70 -40.49 -13.12
N GLU A 639 -27.73 -41.14 -13.76
CA GLU A 639 -27.95 -41.87 -15.01
C GLU A 639 -28.63 -43.23 -14.81
N ARG A 640 -28.33 -43.98 -13.73
CA ARG A 640 -29.08 -45.19 -13.32
C ARG A 640 -30.57 -44.87 -13.13
N GLN A 641 -30.91 -43.70 -12.59
CA GLN A 641 -32.29 -43.27 -12.42
C GLN A 641 -33.08 -43.23 -13.75
N SER A 642 -32.41 -42.95 -14.89
CA SER A 642 -33.04 -43.00 -16.22
C SER A 642 -33.36 -44.43 -16.70
N HIS A 643 -32.79 -45.44 -16.07
CA HIS A 643 -33.03 -46.86 -16.37
C HIS A 643 -33.94 -47.54 -15.33
N LEU A 644 -34.28 -46.87 -14.22
CA LEU A 644 -35.11 -47.40 -13.14
C LEU A 644 -36.53 -47.79 -13.59
N THR A 645 -37.05 -47.15 -14.64
CA THR A 645 -38.31 -47.52 -15.31
C THR A 645 -38.29 -48.91 -15.93
N ASN A 646 -37.12 -49.50 -16.14
CA ASN A 646 -36.92 -50.79 -16.81
C ASN A 646 -36.39 -51.88 -15.85
N THR A 647 -36.67 -51.74 -14.55
CA THR A 647 -36.26 -52.66 -13.47
C THR A 647 -36.62 -54.13 -13.72
N GLU A 648 -37.79 -54.42 -14.27
CA GLU A 648 -38.20 -55.80 -14.58
C GLU A 648 -37.37 -56.40 -15.74
N TYR A 649 -36.97 -55.62 -16.74
CA TYR A 649 -36.04 -56.08 -17.77
C TYR A 649 -34.63 -56.29 -17.20
N LEU A 650 -34.13 -55.35 -16.38
CA LEU A 650 -32.83 -55.45 -15.71
C LEU A 650 -32.75 -56.71 -14.82
N LYS A 651 -33.79 -56.99 -14.05
CA LYS A 651 -33.99 -58.25 -13.30
C LYS A 651 -33.90 -59.47 -14.22
N ASN A 652 -34.58 -59.47 -15.37
CA ASN A 652 -34.51 -60.56 -16.34
C ASN A 652 -33.10 -60.73 -16.97
N VAL A 653 -32.35 -59.64 -17.17
CA VAL A 653 -30.95 -59.67 -17.64
C VAL A 653 -30.02 -60.24 -16.55
N ILE A 654 -30.14 -59.78 -15.31
CA ILE A 654 -29.37 -60.29 -14.16
C ILE A 654 -29.65 -61.78 -13.93
N MET A 655 -30.91 -62.20 -13.98
CA MET A 655 -31.29 -63.62 -13.84
C MET A 655 -30.73 -64.50 -14.97
N LYS A 656 -30.58 -63.98 -16.20
CA LYS A 656 -29.89 -64.69 -17.28
C LYS A 656 -28.37 -64.76 -17.08
N PHE A 657 -27.75 -63.68 -16.57
CA PHE A 657 -26.30 -63.65 -16.32
C PHE A 657 -25.89 -64.62 -15.20
N ILE A 658 -26.67 -64.66 -14.11
CA ILE A 658 -26.44 -65.55 -12.96
C ILE A 658 -26.78 -67.02 -13.27
N ALA A 659 -27.68 -67.28 -14.23
CA ALA A 659 -28.02 -68.63 -14.62
C ALA A 659 -26.78 -69.42 -15.14
N PRO A 660 -26.82 -70.77 -15.07
CA PRO A 660 -25.87 -71.60 -15.82
C PRO A 660 -25.99 -71.29 -17.32
N GLU A 661 -24.85 -70.99 -17.95
CA GLU A 661 -24.80 -70.57 -19.35
C GLU A 661 -25.33 -71.67 -20.28
N LYS A 662 -26.32 -71.34 -21.12
CA LYS A 662 -27.00 -72.31 -22.01
C LYS A 662 -26.51 -72.24 -23.46
N VAL A 663 -25.94 -71.10 -23.83
CA VAL A 663 -25.33 -70.84 -25.14
C VAL A 663 -23.95 -70.23 -24.87
N THR A 664 -22.91 -70.72 -25.53
CA THR A 664 -21.56 -70.15 -25.40
C THR A 664 -21.57 -68.66 -25.72
N ASP A 665 -20.94 -67.83 -24.87
CA ASP A 665 -20.95 -66.36 -25.00
C ASP A 665 -22.36 -65.74 -24.80
N GLU A 666 -23.25 -66.38 -24.05
CA GLU A 666 -24.48 -65.73 -23.57
C GLU A 666 -24.13 -64.66 -22.53
N ARG A 667 -23.18 -64.92 -21.62
CA ARG A 667 -22.77 -63.95 -20.60
C ARG A 667 -22.08 -62.71 -21.17
N GLY A 668 -21.14 -62.88 -22.10
CA GLY A 668 -20.41 -61.77 -22.73
C GLY A 668 -21.37 -60.77 -23.40
N ARG A 669 -22.42 -61.27 -24.06
CA ARG A 669 -23.48 -60.46 -24.70
C ARG A 669 -24.35 -59.67 -23.72
N LEU A 670 -24.45 -60.10 -22.46
CA LEU A 670 -25.21 -59.40 -21.43
C LEU A 670 -24.39 -58.30 -20.74
N ILE A 671 -23.04 -58.34 -20.80
CA ILE A 671 -22.19 -57.32 -20.16
C ILE A 671 -22.52 -55.91 -20.66
N PRO A 672 -22.60 -55.60 -21.99
CA PRO A 672 -22.96 -54.26 -22.46
C PRO A 672 -24.34 -53.78 -21.96
N VAL A 673 -25.28 -54.70 -21.74
CA VAL A 673 -26.63 -54.41 -21.22
C VAL A 673 -26.57 -54.08 -19.72
N LEU A 674 -25.75 -54.81 -18.96
CA LEU A 674 -25.47 -54.52 -17.55
C LEU A 674 -24.71 -53.19 -17.40
N THR A 675 -23.64 -52.97 -18.18
CA THR A 675 -22.86 -51.71 -18.20
C THR A 675 -23.75 -50.50 -18.46
N THR A 676 -24.64 -50.57 -19.45
CA THR A 676 -25.53 -49.45 -19.78
C THR A 676 -26.59 -49.20 -18.72
N MET A 677 -27.27 -50.24 -18.20
CA MET A 677 -28.38 -50.05 -17.25
C MET A 677 -27.93 -49.81 -15.80
N LEU A 678 -26.84 -50.45 -15.35
CA LEU A 678 -26.30 -50.27 -14.01
C LEU A 678 -25.25 -49.14 -13.94
N LYS A 679 -24.84 -48.57 -15.08
CA LYS A 679 -23.80 -47.52 -15.18
C LYS A 679 -22.54 -47.94 -14.43
N LEU A 680 -22.00 -49.07 -14.85
CA LEU A 680 -20.83 -49.70 -14.22
C LEU A 680 -19.56 -48.89 -14.52
N SER A 681 -18.65 -48.82 -13.54
CA SER A 681 -17.28 -48.30 -13.75
C SER A 681 -16.48 -49.24 -14.65
N ASN A 682 -15.36 -48.76 -15.22
CA ASN A 682 -14.48 -49.60 -16.01
C ASN A 682 -13.97 -50.82 -15.21
N ASP A 683 -13.73 -50.66 -13.91
CA ASP A 683 -13.26 -51.73 -13.02
C ASP A 683 -14.37 -52.76 -12.75
N GLU A 684 -15.62 -52.30 -12.54
CA GLU A 684 -16.81 -53.16 -12.42
C GLU A 684 -17.07 -53.95 -13.73
N VAL A 685 -16.86 -53.33 -14.90
CA VAL A 685 -16.96 -53.99 -16.21
C VAL A 685 -15.83 -55.00 -16.42
N ASN A 686 -14.59 -54.65 -16.10
CA ASN A 686 -13.45 -55.57 -16.14
C ASN A 686 -13.69 -56.80 -15.25
N LEU A 687 -14.29 -56.61 -14.07
CA LEU A 687 -14.65 -57.71 -13.17
C LEU A 687 -15.77 -58.60 -13.74
N LEU A 688 -16.78 -58.04 -14.40
CA LEU A 688 -17.78 -58.85 -15.12
C LEU A 688 -17.18 -59.63 -16.30
N ILE A 689 -16.22 -59.04 -17.04
CA ILE A 689 -15.49 -59.73 -18.11
C ILE A 689 -14.70 -60.90 -17.52
N GLN A 690 -13.95 -60.69 -16.44
CA GLN A 690 -13.23 -61.76 -15.75
C GLN A 690 -14.16 -62.87 -15.25
N VAL A 691 -15.37 -62.56 -14.75
CA VAL A 691 -16.36 -63.56 -14.32
C VAL A 691 -16.94 -64.34 -15.51
N ALA A 692 -17.14 -63.70 -16.67
CA ALA A 692 -17.56 -64.39 -17.89
C ALA A 692 -16.47 -65.31 -18.46
N GLU A 693 -15.21 -64.87 -18.46
CA GLU A 693 -14.06 -65.65 -18.92
C GLU A 693 -13.67 -66.79 -17.94
N ALA A 694 -13.78 -66.57 -16.64
CA ALA A 694 -13.39 -67.53 -15.62
C ALA A 694 -14.23 -68.83 -15.64
N ASP A 695 -15.54 -68.74 -15.91
CA ASP A 695 -16.38 -69.95 -16.02
C ASP A 695 -16.14 -70.71 -17.33
N VAL A 696 -15.66 -70.05 -18.39
CA VAL A 696 -15.14 -70.73 -19.60
C VAL A 696 -13.84 -71.48 -19.27
N ALA A 697 -12.97 -70.90 -18.44
CA ALA A 697 -11.66 -71.47 -18.11
C ALA A 697 -11.65 -72.50 -16.96
N THR A 698 -12.55 -72.42 -15.97
CA THR A 698 -12.43 -73.13 -14.68
C THR A 698 -13.58 -74.08 -14.33
N ASN A 699 -14.11 -74.74 -15.36
CA ASN A 699 -15.12 -75.81 -15.27
C ASN A 699 -14.65 -77.08 -14.50
N LYS A 700 -14.43 -76.98 -13.17
CA LYS A 700 -14.50 -78.08 -12.17
C LYS A 700 -14.31 -77.73 -10.68
N THR A 701 -13.73 -76.58 -10.29
CA THR A 701 -13.25 -76.38 -8.90
C THR A 701 -13.75 -75.13 -8.15
N ALA A 702 -14.44 -74.19 -8.79
CA ALA A 702 -14.79 -72.90 -8.18
C ALA A 702 -15.90 -72.91 -7.09
N ALA A 703 -16.59 -74.04 -6.87
CA ALA A 703 -17.80 -74.14 -6.03
C ALA A 703 -17.64 -73.74 -4.56
N SER A 704 -16.39 -73.67 -4.05
CA SER A 704 -16.09 -73.21 -2.70
C SER A 704 -15.96 -71.68 -2.58
N SER A 705 -15.56 -70.99 -3.66
CA SER A 705 -15.16 -69.57 -3.61
C SER A 705 -16.35 -68.64 -3.40
N TRP A 706 -17.42 -68.85 -4.18
CA TRP A 706 -18.67 -68.08 -4.13
C TRP A 706 -19.29 -68.00 -2.73
N ARG A 707 -19.10 -69.04 -1.91
CA ARG A 707 -19.68 -69.09 -0.56
C ARG A 707 -18.96 -68.13 0.40
N ASN A 708 -17.67 -67.87 0.21
CA ASN A 708 -16.91 -67.00 1.10
C ASN A 708 -17.24 -65.52 0.86
N TYR A 709 -17.27 -65.08 -0.41
CA TYR A 709 -17.53 -63.67 -0.76
C TYR A 709 -18.92 -63.16 -0.34
N ILE A 710 -19.94 -64.02 -0.33
CA ILE A 710 -21.30 -63.62 0.08
C ILE A 710 -21.37 -63.39 1.60
N TRP A 711 -20.74 -64.24 2.41
CA TRP A 711 -20.78 -64.10 3.87
C TRP A 711 -19.77 -63.07 4.42
N SER A 712 -18.68 -62.78 3.70
CA SER A 712 -17.70 -61.75 4.12
C SER A 712 -18.15 -60.30 3.91
N GLY A 713 -19.29 -60.06 3.23
CA GLY A 713 -19.87 -58.74 3.00
C GLY A 713 -21.11 -58.43 3.86
N LEU A 714 -21.39 -59.29 4.86
CA LEU A 714 -22.59 -59.26 5.71
C LEU A 714 -22.24 -59.32 7.21
N SER A 715 -20.99 -59.03 7.56
CA SER A 715 -20.42 -58.93 8.91
C SER A 715 -19.46 -57.74 9.00
#